data_AF-A0A2E2RSM3-F1
#
_entry.id   AF-A0A2E2RSM3-F1
#
_cell.length_a   1.000
_cell.length_b   1.000
_cell.length_c   1.000
_cell.angle_alpha   90.00
_cell.angle_beta   90.00
_cell.angle_gamma   90.00
#
_symmetry.space_group_name_H-M   'P 1'
#
loop_
_entity.id
_entity.type
_entity.pdbx_description
1 polymer ?
#
loop_
_entity_poly.entity_id
_entity_poly.type
_entity_poly.pdbx_seq_one_letter_code
_entity_poly.pdbx_strand_id
1 'polypeptide(L)'
;MFRALICAAVLFCGASPTLAGAVPVAVEKAVAPEDYRDRFLAAFPGIAQFLFDAPTGAAPSCDFAKPRHTHALLIAADQIGPGEDYRLTGPLNDIALIRSALVAGGARDENIVALAGAEASREGIARAALALLERIGCEDTFILHFSGWTFEASELAYGTDGTAPFERGEKAAPLAAFSDDNPGAPDLARLADSGPFLALNQIAQGQAQVISSSALSEMITHFRNRLANVIVILDSRHVAGTDLQARQAQNDPARLWTETQIPFTPESAYEDIVFPEDTRLMPRHGGLTTFYAAGRSDPAFEMRLPRGAKDGKTYGIFSYKLALAMLANGKATVPDLARRVETVSLAADDDAESRDANRRYIFETTDPSIAIIAEQRPPRGLRGEAIKITNPAPTRSAEPKKAPEVEVRGYVEWPEKTMIVTVGGKQAWLTPDGAFALPVKLVPGPNKIQISALTNDEVLHSAEIEIVYEGDREALAGTGARYAVLIANQNYGEGSQLARLETPFADVDALAELLTTRYGYVTEATFDGRTIPLVLKDPSAAQMADLLYRVSEFAGEADSVLIYYAGHGIYEQATGAAFWVPVNARYGYPPSYYDPDLLSKDLSRIKAGNVLVISDSCYSGQLLRGADGPAGAMDDDRMLALQRLSDRKSRILITSGNDTPVADNGGGGHSVFARALLTGLSEFPEDAFSARELFNDFILPMVVGRSAQEPQYRAIEKSGHDGGDIVFVKAAASP
;
A
#
# COMPACT_ATOMS: atom_id res chain seq x y z
N MET A 1 -13.46 56.65 16.55
CA MET A 1 -14.37 57.27 17.54
C MET A 1 -15.69 57.61 16.83
N PHE A 2 -16.81 57.12 17.38
CA PHE A 2 -18.23 57.56 17.22
C PHE A 2 -18.81 57.68 15.80
N ARG A 3 -19.72 56.82 15.33
CA ARG A 3 -21.16 56.62 15.67
C ARG A 3 -22.04 57.89 15.68
N ALA A 4 -22.87 57.98 14.62
CA ALA A 4 -24.34 58.05 14.65
C ALA A 4 -25.09 59.40 14.71
N LEU A 5 -26.35 59.30 14.22
CA LEU A 5 -27.54 60.17 14.35
C LEU A 5 -27.72 61.30 13.31
N ILE A 6 -28.92 61.68 12.84
CA ILE A 6 -30.30 61.13 12.72
C ILE A 6 -31.14 62.28 12.08
N CYS A 7 -32.18 61.90 11.32
CA CYS A 7 -33.44 62.58 10.93
C CYS A 7 -33.60 64.13 10.95
N ALA A 8 -34.23 64.68 9.90
CA ALA A 8 -35.68 65.03 9.88
C ALA A 8 -36.06 66.09 8.82
N ALA A 9 -36.92 65.67 7.86
CA ALA A 9 -38.20 66.30 7.44
C ALA A 9 -38.20 67.77 6.94
N VAL A 10 -38.83 68.11 5.81
CA VAL A 10 -40.30 68.36 5.70
C VAL A 10 -40.74 68.53 4.23
N LEU A 11 -41.82 67.80 3.89
CA LEU A 11 -42.98 68.03 2.99
C LEU A 11 -42.88 68.80 1.66
N PHE A 12 -43.48 68.21 0.61
CA PHE A 12 -44.76 68.69 0.08
C PHE A 12 -45.64 67.54 -0.46
N CYS A 13 -46.95 67.71 -0.28
CA CYS A 13 -48.02 66.72 -0.40
C CYS A 13 -48.71 66.80 -1.78
N GLY A 14 -49.13 65.65 -2.32
CA GLY A 14 -50.02 65.51 -3.48
C GLY A 14 -50.50 64.05 -3.58
N ALA A 15 -51.80 63.84 -3.43
CA ALA A 15 -52.44 62.58 -3.08
C ALA A 15 -52.45 61.48 -4.17
N SER A 16 -52.41 60.22 -3.72
CA SER A 16 -52.60 58.98 -4.50
C SER A 16 -54.05 58.81 -4.99
N PRO A 17 -54.25 57.95 -6.00
CA PRO A 17 -54.84 56.66 -5.63
C PRO A 17 -54.12 55.45 -6.26
N THR A 18 -53.98 54.41 -5.42
CA THR A 18 -53.95 52.97 -5.75
C THR A 18 -53.02 52.46 -6.86
N LEU A 19 -51.91 51.87 -6.43
CA LEU A 19 -51.10 50.89 -7.18
C LEU A 19 -51.98 49.73 -7.68
N ALA A 20 -52.19 49.67 -8.99
CA ALA A 20 -52.54 48.46 -9.71
C ALA A 20 -51.56 48.34 -10.89
N GLY A 21 -50.71 47.32 -10.86
CA GLY A 21 -49.70 47.10 -11.89
C GLY A 21 -48.41 46.43 -11.39
N ALA A 22 -48.48 45.56 -10.39
CA ALA A 22 -47.47 44.53 -10.28
C ALA A 22 -47.77 43.51 -11.39
N VAL A 23 -46.92 43.44 -12.41
CA VAL A 23 -46.90 42.28 -13.31
C VAL A 23 -46.59 41.08 -12.42
N PRO A 24 -47.47 40.08 -12.29
CA PRO A 24 -47.12 38.89 -11.55
C PRO A 24 -45.96 38.24 -12.29
N VAL A 25 -44.80 38.12 -11.65
CA VAL A 25 -43.90 37.01 -11.97
C VAL A 25 -44.77 35.79 -11.76
N ALA A 26 -45.07 35.08 -12.84
CA ALA A 26 -45.76 33.80 -12.75
C ALA A 26 -44.88 32.94 -11.84
N VAL A 27 -45.34 32.74 -10.60
CA VAL A 27 -44.90 31.60 -9.82
C VAL A 27 -45.35 30.42 -10.67
N GLU A 28 -44.42 29.77 -11.35
CA GLU A 28 -44.69 28.50 -12.01
C GLU A 28 -45.47 27.66 -11.00
N LYS A 29 -46.64 27.17 -11.42
CA LYS A 29 -47.42 26.24 -10.58
C LYS A 29 -46.45 25.17 -10.10
N ALA A 30 -46.38 24.96 -8.79
CA ALA A 30 -45.68 23.83 -8.22
C ALA A 30 -46.11 22.57 -9.00
N VAL A 31 -45.15 21.99 -9.72
CA VAL A 31 -45.37 20.77 -10.51
C VAL A 31 -45.88 19.71 -9.54
N ALA A 32 -46.92 18.96 -9.92
CA ALA A 32 -47.42 17.91 -9.05
C ALA A 32 -46.29 16.89 -8.79
N PRO A 33 -46.16 16.36 -7.57
CA PRO A 33 -45.09 15.41 -7.20
C PRO A 33 -44.94 14.21 -8.17
N GLU A 34 -46.05 13.67 -8.65
CA GLU A 34 -46.10 12.56 -9.62
C GLU A 34 -45.59 12.97 -11.01
N ASP A 35 -45.81 14.23 -11.41
CA ASP A 35 -45.28 14.78 -12.68
C ASP A 35 -43.74 14.93 -12.62
N TYR A 36 -43.15 15.20 -11.45
CA TYR A 36 -41.69 15.33 -11.32
C TYR A 36 -40.99 13.98 -11.47
N ARG A 37 -41.57 12.93 -10.88
CA ARG A 37 -41.09 11.54 -11.00
C ARG A 37 -41.06 11.07 -12.45
N ASP A 38 -42.18 11.18 -13.15
CA ASP A 38 -42.30 10.68 -14.52
C ASP A 38 -41.41 11.48 -15.49
N ARG A 39 -41.25 12.79 -15.24
CA ARG A 39 -40.28 13.63 -15.96
C ARG A 39 -38.83 13.23 -15.69
N PHE A 40 -38.48 12.88 -14.46
CA PHE A 40 -37.14 12.43 -14.11
C PHE A 40 -36.79 11.10 -14.80
N LEU A 41 -37.68 10.10 -14.72
CA LEU A 41 -37.48 8.81 -15.37
C LEU A 41 -37.48 8.93 -16.90
N ALA A 42 -38.29 9.82 -17.46
CA ALA A 42 -38.24 10.14 -18.87
C ALA A 42 -36.90 10.79 -19.25
N ALA A 43 -36.41 11.76 -18.48
CA ALA A 43 -35.17 12.47 -18.75
C ALA A 43 -33.92 11.58 -18.69
N PHE A 44 -33.93 10.53 -17.86
CA PHE A 44 -32.82 9.59 -17.69
C PHE A 44 -33.26 8.13 -17.83
N PRO A 45 -33.46 7.65 -19.08
CA PRO A 45 -33.90 6.29 -19.31
C PRO A 45 -32.97 5.24 -18.68
N GLY A 46 -33.55 4.32 -17.91
CA GLY A 46 -32.83 3.21 -17.28
C GLY A 46 -32.06 3.57 -16.00
N ILE A 47 -32.21 4.77 -15.45
CA ILE A 47 -31.50 5.20 -14.23
C ILE A 47 -31.81 4.32 -13.01
N ALA A 48 -33.03 3.78 -12.91
CA ALA A 48 -33.46 2.86 -11.86
C ALA A 48 -33.33 1.37 -12.24
N GLN A 49 -32.68 1.05 -13.37
CA GLN A 49 -32.55 -0.31 -13.88
C GLN A 49 -31.10 -0.80 -13.79
N PHE A 50 -30.91 -2.10 -13.60
CA PHE A 50 -29.63 -2.76 -13.83
C PHE A 50 -29.24 -2.73 -15.31
N LEU A 51 -27.98 -3.02 -15.60
CA LEU A 51 -27.47 -3.04 -16.98
C LEU A 51 -27.97 -4.28 -17.75
N PHE A 52 -28.08 -5.41 -17.05
CA PHE A 52 -28.53 -6.69 -17.59
C PHE A 52 -28.91 -7.63 -16.44
N ASP A 53 -29.70 -8.65 -16.76
CA ASP A 53 -29.92 -9.80 -15.87
C ASP A 53 -28.95 -10.93 -16.25
N ALA A 54 -28.24 -11.49 -15.27
CA ALA A 54 -27.36 -12.64 -15.50
C ALA A 54 -28.06 -13.97 -15.15
N PRO A 55 -27.77 -15.07 -15.87
CA PRO A 55 -28.30 -16.39 -15.51
C PRO A 55 -27.85 -16.82 -14.12
N THR A 56 -28.80 -17.22 -13.25
CA THR A 56 -28.54 -17.76 -11.90
C THR A 56 -28.03 -19.21 -11.95
N GLY A 57 -26.83 -19.40 -12.49
CA GLY A 57 -26.15 -20.70 -12.53
C GLY A 57 -25.22 -20.92 -11.32
N ALA A 58 -25.00 -22.18 -10.94
CA ALA A 58 -23.94 -22.52 -9.99
C ALA A 58 -22.57 -22.06 -10.51
N ALA A 59 -21.72 -21.53 -9.62
CA ALA A 59 -20.35 -21.15 -9.98
C ALA A 59 -19.65 -22.36 -10.64
N PRO A 60 -18.97 -22.16 -11.80
CA PRO A 60 -18.30 -23.25 -12.48
C PRO A 60 -17.24 -23.89 -11.57
N SER A 61 -17.03 -25.20 -11.67
CA SER A 61 -15.99 -25.89 -10.88
C SER A 61 -14.61 -25.31 -11.19
N CYS A 62 -13.93 -24.75 -10.18
CA CYS A 62 -12.60 -24.18 -10.35
C CYS A 62 -11.57 -25.27 -10.64
N ASP A 63 -10.97 -25.22 -11.82
CA ASP A 63 -9.73 -25.93 -12.11
C ASP A 63 -8.55 -25.02 -11.78
N PHE A 64 -7.87 -25.30 -10.66
CA PHE A 64 -6.72 -24.54 -10.18
C PHE A 64 -5.42 -24.81 -10.95
N ALA A 65 -5.42 -25.77 -11.87
CA ALA A 65 -4.28 -26.04 -12.73
C ALA A 65 -4.28 -25.16 -14.00
N LYS A 66 -5.40 -24.50 -14.34
CA LYS A 66 -5.48 -23.64 -15.53
C LYS A 66 -4.83 -22.27 -15.30
N PRO A 67 -4.15 -21.72 -16.31
CA PRO A 67 -3.65 -20.35 -16.26
C PRO A 67 -4.81 -19.37 -16.11
N ARG A 68 -4.57 -18.28 -15.39
CA ARG A 68 -5.52 -17.18 -15.20
C ARG A 68 -5.32 -16.11 -16.26
N HIS A 69 -6.41 -15.46 -16.62
CA HIS A 69 -6.45 -14.43 -17.66
C HIS A 69 -7.00 -13.13 -17.12
N THR A 70 -6.50 -12.02 -17.67
CA THR A 70 -7.10 -10.70 -17.48
C THR A 70 -8.09 -10.44 -18.62
N HIS A 71 -9.30 -10.01 -18.23
CA HIS A 71 -10.35 -9.50 -19.10
C HIS A 71 -10.61 -8.05 -18.71
N ALA A 72 -10.84 -7.17 -19.67
CA ALA A 72 -11.05 -5.76 -19.38
C ALA A 72 -12.20 -5.16 -20.20
N LEU A 73 -12.98 -4.30 -19.56
CA LEU A 73 -13.96 -3.41 -20.17
C LEU A 73 -13.53 -1.97 -19.90
N LEU A 74 -13.11 -1.26 -20.96
CA LEU A 74 -12.62 0.11 -20.89
C LEU A 74 -13.67 1.03 -21.52
N ILE A 75 -14.14 2.03 -20.80
CA ILE A 75 -15.25 2.89 -21.22
C ILE A 75 -14.77 4.34 -21.28
N ALA A 76 -14.79 4.93 -22.47
CA ALA A 76 -14.58 6.35 -22.69
C ALA A 76 -15.90 7.04 -22.98
N ALA A 77 -16.42 7.77 -21.99
CA ALA A 77 -17.58 8.63 -22.16
C ALA A 77 -17.11 10.09 -22.36
N ASP A 78 -16.77 10.44 -23.60
CA ASP A 78 -16.26 11.75 -23.99
C ASP A 78 -17.36 12.78 -24.31
N GLN A 79 -18.61 12.36 -24.54
CA GLN A 79 -19.71 13.24 -24.91
C GLN A 79 -20.76 13.27 -23.80
N ILE A 80 -20.77 14.31 -22.99
CA ILE A 80 -21.66 14.34 -21.82
C ILE A 80 -22.98 15.06 -22.12
N GLY A 81 -22.96 16.10 -22.93
CA GLY A 81 -24.15 16.90 -23.31
C GLY A 81 -24.30 17.09 -24.82
N PRO A 82 -25.34 17.79 -25.30
CA PRO A 82 -25.55 18.00 -26.73
C PRO A 82 -24.58 19.04 -27.31
N GLY A 83 -23.77 18.65 -28.30
CA GLY A 83 -22.87 19.57 -29.03
C GLY A 83 -21.41 19.54 -28.57
N GLU A 84 -20.52 20.17 -29.33
CA GLU A 84 -19.05 20.06 -29.15
C GLU A 84 -18.53 20.68 -27.84
N ASP A 85 -19.22 21.67 -27.27
CA ASP A 85 -18.79 22.31 -26.01
C ASP A 85 -18.89 21.38 -24.79
N TYR A 86 -19.63 20.27 -24.92
CA TYR A 86 -19.77 19.24 -23.89
C TYR A 86 -18.93 18.00 -24.17
N ARG A 87 -17.87 18.16 -24.95
CA ARG A 87 -16.96 17.07 -25.28
C ARG A 87 -15.70 17.13 -24.43
N LEU A 88 -15.45 16.07 -23.67
CA LEU A 88 -14.25 15.86 -22.88
C LEU A 88 -13.10 15.41 -23.78
N THR A 89 -11.89 15.93 -23.55
CA THR A 89 -10.73 15.62 -24.39
C THR A 89 -9.87 14.46 -23.87
N GLY A 90 -9.97 14.12 -22.59
CA GLY A 90 -9.22 13.05 -21.93
C GLY A 90 -9.68 11.61 -22.23
N PRO A 91 -10.99 11.27 -22.17
CA PRO A 91 -11.42 9.88 -22.03
C PRO A 91 -10.93 8.90 -23.09
N LEU A 92 -10.90 9.31 -24.36
CA LEU A 92 -10.41 8.47 -25.45
C LEU A 92 -8.92 8.14 -25.30
N ASN A 93 -8.11 9.11 -24.87
CA ASN A 93 -6.68 8.92 -24.67
C ASN A 93 -6.42 8.04 -23.41
N ASP A 94 -7.26 8.15 -22.38
CA ASP A 94 -7.15 7.36 -21.15
C ASP A 94 -7.36 5.86 -21.40
N ILE A 95 -8.43 5.49 -22.12
CA ILE A 95 -8.69 4.07 -22.41
C ILE A 95 -7.63 3.47 -23.32
N ALA A 96 -7.07 4.25 -24.25
CA ALA A 96 -5.98 3.81 -25.10
C ALA A 96 -4.71 3.57 -24.28
N LEU A 97 -4.40 4.47 -23.35
CA LEU A 97 -3.26 4.36 -22.45
C LEU A 97 -3.38 3.17 -21.49
N ILE A 98 -4.54 2.97 -20.87
CA ILE A 98 -4.79 1.81 -19.98
C ILE A 98 -4.71 0.50 -20.78
N ARG A 99 -5.28 0.45 -21.99
CA ARG A 99 -5.14 -0.71 -22.88
C ARG A 99 -3.68 -1.02 -23.18
N SER A 100 -2.89 0.00 -23.54
CA SER A 100 -1.47 -0.17 -23.81
C SER A 100 -0.73 -0.71 -22.58
N ALA A 101 -1.05 -0.23 -21.37
CA ALA A 101 -0.43 -0.72 -20.14
C ALA A 101 -0.79 -2.17 -19.83
N LEU A 102 -2.06 -2.55 -20.02
CA LEU A 102 -2.52 -3.94 -19.83
C LEU A 102 -1.83 -4.90 -20.80
N VAL A 103 -1.78 -4.54 -22.08
CA VAL A 103 -1.12 -5.36 -23.11
C VAL A 103 0.39 -5.45 -22.85
N ALA A 104 1.05 -4.35 -22.52
CA ALA A 104 2.47 -4.34 -22.17
C ALA A 104 2.77 -5.18 -20.91
N GLY A 105 1.81 -5.24 -19.98
CA GLY A 105 1.88 -6.09 -18.79
C GLY A 105 1.60 -7.58 -19.06
N GLY A 106 1.09 -7.93 -20.24
CA GLY A 106 0.89 -9.31 -20.69
C GLY A 106 -0.57 -9.73 -20.86
N ALA A 107 -1.54 -8.86 -20.60
CA ALA A 107 -2.94 -9.13 -20.89
C ALA A 107 -3.13 -9.35 -22.40
N ARG A 108 -4.01 -10.29 -22.77
CA ARG A 108 -4.30 -10.56 -24.17
C ARG A 108 -5.26 -9.52 -24.72
N ASP A 109 -4.90 -8.93 -25.85
CA ASP A 109 -5.70 -7.88 -26.49
C ASP A 109 -7.14 -8.35 -26.83
N GLU A 110 -7.31 -9.62 -27.22
CA GLU A 110 -8.61 -10.26 -27.48
C GLU A 110 -9.54 -10.42 -26.25
N ASN A 111 -9.04 -10.14 -25.05
CA ASN A 111 -9.80 -10.11 -23.80
C ASN A 111 -10.11 -8.66 -23.35
N ILE A 112 -9.70 -7.65 -24.11
CA ILE A 112 -9.92 -6.24 -23.79
C ILE A 112 -10.98 -5.67 -24.73
N VAL A 113 -12.08 -5.21 -24.17
CA VAL A 113 -13.15 -4.52 -24.90
C VAL A 113 -13.09 -3.04 -24.55
N ALA A 114 -12.89 -2.19 -25.57
CA ALA A 114 -12.88 -0.75 -25.42
C ALA A 114 -14.14 -0.16 -26.08
N LEU A 115 -14.94 0.57 -25.30
CA LEU A 115 -16.17 1.23 -25.74
C LEU A 115 -15.96 2.74 -25.76
N ALA A 116 -16.29 3.37 -26.88
CA ALA A 116 -16.17 4.79 -27.12
C ALA A 116 -17.28 5.26 -28.09
N GLY A 117 -17.49 6.57 -28.21
CA GLY A 117 -18.53 7.11 -29.09
C GLY A 117 -19.90 6.52 -28.75
N ALA A 118 -20.70 6.14 -29.75
CA ALA A 118 -22.05 5.60 -29.53
C ALA A 118 -22.09 4.25 -28.78
N GLU A 119 -20.99 3.50 -28.75
CA GLU A 119 -20.91 2.22 -28.04
C GLU A 119 -20.68 2.39 -26.53
N ALA A 120 -20.22 3.56 -26.08
CA ALA A 120 -20.19 3.93 -24.65
C ALA A 120 -21.61 4.31 -24.17
N SER A 121 -22.54 3.37 -24.31
CA SER A 121 -23.97 3.45 -23.99
C SER A 121 -24.37 2.33 -23.04
N ARG A 122 -25.54 2.42 -22.40
CA ARG A 122 -26.02 1.35 -21.49
C ARG A 122 -26.08 0.01 -22.21
N GLU A 123 -26.60 0.00 -23.44
CA GLU A 123 -26.72 -1.21 -24.26
C GLU A 123 -25.34 -1.76 -24.64
N GLY A 124 -24.42 -0.91 -25.11
CA GLY A 124 -23.07 -1.34 -25.47
C GLY A 124 -22.32 -1.95 -24.29
N ILE A 125 -22.39 -1.30 -23.13
CA ILE A 125 -21.78 -1.77 -21.87
C ILE A 125 -22.41 -3.09 -21.43
N ALA A 126 -23.74 -3.21 -21.44
CA ALA A 126 -24.42 -4.44 -21.06
C ALA A 126 -24.03 -5.63 -21.96
N ARG A 127 -24.03 -5.42 -23.29
CA ARG A 127 -23.61 -6.45 -24.26
C ARG A 127 -22.16 -6.88 -24.04
N ALA A 128 -21.26 -5.94 -23.84
CA ALA A 128 -19.84 -6.21 -23.60
C ALA A 128 -19.62 -6.97 -22.28
N ALA A 129 -20.27 -6.52 -21.20
CA ALA A 129 -20.17 -7.15 -19.89
C ALA A 129 -20.70 -8.60 -19.91
N LEU A 130 -21.85 -8.85 -20.55
CA LEU A 130 -22.39 -10.21 -20.72
C LEU A 130 -21.42 -11.11 -21.51
N ALA A 131 -20.87 -10.63 -22.62
CA ALA A 131 -19.93 -11.40 -23.43
C ALA A 131 -18.63 -11.74 -22.66
N LEU A 132 -18.15 -10.84 -21.81
CA LEU A 132 -17.00 -11.10 -20.93
C LEU A 132 -17.37 -12.08 -19.80
N LEU A 133 -18.56 -11.94 -19.21
CA LEU A 133 -19.06 -12.81 -18.15
C LEU A 133 -19.21 -14.27 -18.62
N GLU A 134 -19.53 -14.50 -19.89
CA GLU A 134 -19.58 -15.84 -20.49
C GLU A 134 -18.19 -16.50 -20.63
N ARG A 135 -17.13 -15.68 -20.78
CA ARG A 135 -15.75 -16.14 -21.00
C ARG A 135 -14.94 -16.23 -19.73
N ILE A 136 -15.34 -15.54 -18.66
CA ILE A 136 -14.52 -15.40 -17.46
C ILE A 136 -14.44 -16.70 -16.66
N GLY A 137 -13.21 -17.09 -16.31
CA GLY A 137 -12.91 -18.24 -15.47
C GLY A 137 -12.80 -17.91 -13.99
N CYS A 138 -12.71 -18.95 -13.17
CA CYS A 138 -12.40 -18.83 -11.75
C CYS A 138 -11.00 -18.23 -11.54
N GLU A 139 -10.87 -17.25 -10.63
CA GLU A 139 -9.66 -16.47 -10.35
C GLU A 139 -9.05 -15.71 -11.55
N ASP A 140 -9.78 -15.62 -12.67
CA ASP A 140 -9.48 -14.61 -13.68
C ASP A 140 -9.67 -13.22 -13.07
N THR A 141 -9.01 -12.23 -13.66
CA THR A 141 -9.19 -10.83 -13.27
C THR A 141 -10.10 -10.12 -14.28
N PHE A 142 -11.19 -9.51 -13.81
CA PHE A 142 -12.01 -8.59 -14.58
C PHE A 142 -11.65 -7.14 -14.19
N ILE A 143 -11.25 -6.34 -15.17
CA ILE A 143 -10.94 -4.92 -15.00
C ILE A 143 -12.04 -4.09 -15.66
N LEU A 144 -12.72 -3.26 -14.88
CA LEU A 144 -13.58 -2.21 -15.40
C LEU A 144 -12.86 -0.88 -15.26
N HIS A 145 -12.64 -0.17 -16.37
CA HIS A 145 -12.16 1.20 -16.37
C HIS A 145 -13.22 2.12 -16.96
N PHE A 146 -13.48 3.22 -16.28
CA PHE A 146 -14.34 4.29 -16.78
C PHE A 146 -13.57 5.62 -16.72
N SER A 147 -13.48 6.31 -17.85
CA SER A 147 -13.07 7.71 -17.92
C SER A 147 -14.22 8.54 -18.53
N GLY A 148 -14.58 9.63 -17.86
CA GLY A 148 -15.71 10.47 -18.26
C GLY A 148 -16.16 11.40 -17.14
N TRP A 149 -17.44 11.79 -17.19
CA TRP A 149 -18.07 12.64 -16.18
C TRP A 149 -18.97 11.83 -15.26
N THR A 150 -19.08 12.28 -14.02
CA THR A 150 -19.99 11.73 -13.03
C THR A 150 -20.87 12.85 -12.49
N PHE A 151 -22.15 12.55 -12.37
CA PHE A 151 -23.16 13.43 -11.81
C PHE A 151 -23.56 13.04 -10.40
N GLU A 152 -23.74 14.02 -9.53
CA GLU A 152 -24.48 13.85 -8.31
C GLU A 152 -25.99 13.84 -8.58
N ALA A 153 -26.77 13.24 -7.68
CA ALA A 153 -28.23 13.17 -7.81
C ALA A 153 -28.88 14.56 -7.89
N SER A 154 -28.32 15.53 -7.16
CA SER A 154 -28.72 16.93 -7.16
C SER A 154 -28.53 17.60 -8.53
N GLU A 155 -27.49 17.23 -9.29
CA GLU A 155 -27.22 17.76 -10.61
C GLU A 155 -28.21 17.21 -11.66
N LEU A 156 -28.58 15.94 -11.55
CA LEU A 156 -29.58 15.32 -12.43
C LEU A 156 -30.99 15.89 -12.21
N ALA A 157 -31.32 16.30 -10.99
CA ALA A 157 -32.61 16.91 -10.64
C ALA A 157 -32.94 18.14 -11.51
N TYR A 158 -31.92 18.85 -12.01
CA TYR A 158 -32.08 19.99 -12.92
C TYR A 158 -32.36 19.61 -14.36
N GLY A 159 -31.97 18.42 -14.80
CA GLY A 159 -32.23 17.91 -16.14
C GLY A 159 -33.71 17.61 -16.43
N THR A 160 -34.57 17.65 -15.40
CA THR A 160 -35.98 17.24 -15.47
C THR A 160 -36.90 18.30 -16.08
N ASP A 161 -36.43 19.54 -16.19
CA ASP A 161 -37.22 20.66 -16.72
C ASP A 161 -37.03 20.93 -18.22
N GLY A 162 -36.25 20.08 -18.89
CA GLY A 162 -35.89 20.25 -20.29
C GLY A 162 -34.66 21.16 -20.49
N THR A 163 -34.10 21.72 -19.41
CA THR A 163 -32.73 22.26 -19.44
C THR A 163 -31.74 21.11 -19.32
N ALA A 164 -30.62 21.17 -20.05
CA ALA A 164 -29.63 20.09 -19.95
C ALA A 164 -29.00 20.13 -18.54
N PRO A 165 -28.69 18.96 -17.92
CA PRO A 165 -28.12 18.90 -16.55
C PRO A 165 -26.82 19.71 -16.38
N PHE A 166 -26.19 20.08 -17.50
CA PHE A 166 -24.91 20.76 -17.61
C PHE A 166 -25.00 22.29 -17.72
N GLU A 167 -26.18 22.87 -17.96
CA GLU A 167 -26.34 24.32 -18.22
C GLU A 167 -26.38 25.17 -16.94
N ARG A 168 -26.68 24.57 -15.79
CA ARG A 168 -26.54 25.21 -14.48
C ARG A 168 -25.34 24.58 -13.79
N GLY A 169 -24.20 25.28 -13.74
CA GLY A 169 -23.02 24.81 -13.01
C GLY A 169 -23.29 24.57 -11.52
N GLU A 170 -22.23 24.26 -10.73
CA GLU A 170 -22.25 23.93 -9.29
C GLU A 170 -23.00 24.93 -8.35
N LYS A 171 -23.54 26.03 -8.87
CA LYS A 171 -24.31 27.05 -8.15
C LYS A 171 -25.81 26.83 -8.21
N ALA A 172 -26.26 25.60 -7.98
CA ALA A 172 -27.67 25.26 -8.10
C ALA A 172 -28.12 24.48 -6.86
N ALA A 173 -28.98 25.10 -6.02
CA ALA A 173 -29.80 24.43 -5.02
C ALA A 173 -31.26 24.27 -5.53
N PRO A 174 -31.89 23.10 -5.32
CA PRO A 174 -33.27 23.11 -4.85
C PRO A 174 -33.51 21.87 -3.99
N LEU A 175 -33.10 21.93 -2.72
CA LEU A 175 -33.45 20.93 -1.70
C LEU A 175 -34.97 20.68 -1.59
N ALA A 176 -35.81 21.51 -2.21
CA ALA A 176 -37.27 21.36 -2.22
C ALA A 176 -37.77 20.11 -2.98
N ALA A 177 -37.04 19.60 -3.99
CA ALA A 177 -37.45 18.36 -4.67
C ALA A 177 -37.21 17.11 -3.80
N PHE A 178 -36.24 17.16 -2.89
CA PHE A 178 -35.89 16.10 -1.94
C PHE A 178 -36.33 16.43 -0.50
N SER A 179 -37.16 17.46 -0.30
CA SER A 179 -37.65 17.82 1.04
C SER A 179 -38.77 16.88 1.47
N ASP A 180 -38.85 16.58 2.76
CA ASP A 180 -39.88 15.71 3.36
C ASP A 180 -41.33 16.15 3.05
N ASP A 181 -41.55 17.41 2.69
CA ASP A 181 -42.86 17.96 2.28
C ASP A 181 -43.28 17.58 0.84
N ASN A 182 -42.41 16.89 0.07
CA ASN A 182 -42.71 16.41 -1.28
C ASN A 182 -43.16 14.92 -1.25
N PRO A 183 -44.41 14.59 -1.66
CA PRO A 183 -44.90 13.21 -1.77
C PRO A 183 -44.05 12.24 -2.61
N GLY A 184 -43.26 12.75 -3.57
CA GLY A 184 -42.30 11.97 -4.37
C GLY A 184 -40.89 11.89 -3.77
N ALA A 185 -40.66 12.53 -2.61
CA ALA A 185 -39.36 12.55 -1.94
C ALA A 185 -38.80 11.17 -1.59
N PRO A 186 -39.59 10.15 -1.18
CA PRO A 186 -39.05 8.82 -0.87
C PRO A 186 -38.41 8.13 -2.09
N ASP A 187 -39.08 8.17 -3.25
CA ASP A 187 -38.59 7.60 -4.51
C ASP A 187 -37.35 8.36 -5.01
N LEU A 188 -37.36 9.69 -4.91
CA LEU A 188 -36.21 10.53 -5.26
C LEU A 188 -35.04 10.33 -4.29
N ALA A 189 -35.30 10.16 -2.99
CA ALA A 189 -34.28 9.85 -1.99
C ALA A 189 -33.63 8.49 -2.26
N ARG A 190 -34.41 7.45 -2.56
CA ARG A 190 -33.88 6.14 -2.99
C ARG A 190 -33.05 6.22 -4.27
N LEU A 191 -33.47 7.08 -5.21
CA LEU A 191 -32.71 7.31 -6.42
C LEU A 191 -31.40 8.06 -6.12
N ALA A 192 -31.43 9.05 -5.23
CA ALA A 192 -30.23 9.74 -4.76
C ALA A 192 -29.25 8.79 -4.07
N ASP A 193 -29.76 7.84 -3.28
CA ASP A 193 -28.98 6.75 -2.65
C ASP A 193 -28.38 5.79 -3.68
N SER A 194 -28.83 5.81 -4.94
CA SER A 194 -28.25 5.04 -6.05
C SER A 194 -27.14 5.79 -6.79
N GLY A 195 -26.91 7.06 -6.45
CA GLY A 195 -25.85 7.89 -7.02
C GLY A 195 -24.47 7.70 -6.36
N PRO A 196 -23.43 8.40 -6.85
CA PRO A 196 -23.44 9.24 -8.04
C PRO A 196 -23.55 8.42 -9.33
N PHE A 197 -23.73 9.10 -10.47
CA PHE A 197 -24.13 8.51 -11.74
C PHE A 197 -23.10 8.77 -12.83
N LEU A 198 -22.59 7.71 -13.46
CA LEU A 198 -21.62 7.80 -14.55
C LEU A 198 -22.35 8.24 -15.83
N ALA A 199 -21.93 9.35 -16.43
CA ALA A 199 -22.49 9.85 -17.67
C ALA A 199 -22.01 9.02 -18.87
N LEU A 200 -22.89 8.80 -19.84
CA LEU A 200 -22.61 8.03 -21.06
C LEU A 200 -22.83 8.86 -22.33
N ASN A 201 -22.28 8.39 -23.45
CA ASN A 201 -22.24 9.12 -24.71
C ASN A 201 -23.56 9.19 -25.48
N GLN A 202 -24.50 8.29 -25.20
CA GLN A 202 -25.76 8.25 -25.95
C GLN A 202 -26.72 9.33 -25.45
N ILE A 203 -26.96 10.32 -26.31
CA ILE A 203 -27.96 11.38 -26.10
C ILE A 203 -29.09 11.16 -27.11
N ALA A 204 -30.17 10.50 -26.68
CA ALA A 204 -31.33 10.24 -27.54
C ALA A 204 -32.42 11.27 -27.27
N GLN A 205 -32.89 11.98 -28.29
CA GLN A 205 -33.93 13.02 -28.15
C GLN A 205 -33.59 14.09 -27.09
N GLY A 206 -32.30 14.37 -26.86
CA GLY A 206 -31.83 15.33 -25.84
C GLY A 206 -31.66 14.75 -24.44
N GLN A 207 -31.86 13.45 -24.22
CA GLN A 207 -31.77 12.78 -22.93
C GLN A 207 -30.43 12.06 -22.78
N ALA A 208 -29.70 12.35 -21.69
CA ALA A 208 -28.43 11.70 -21.39
C ALA A 208 -28.67 10.33 -20.72
N GLN A 209 -27.96 9.29 -21.17
CA GLN A 209 -27.92 8.02 -20.44
C GLN A 209 -26.92 8.09 -19.30
N VAL A 210 -27.24 7.40 -18.20
CA VAL A 210 -26.36 7.28 -17.04
C VAL A 210 -26.33 5.85 -16.49
N ILE A 211 -25.28 5.53 -15.73
CA ILE A 211 -25.18 4.31 -14.92
C ILE A 211 -25.17 4.71 -13.45
N SER A 212 -26.12 4.19 -12.68
CA SER A 212 -26.16 4.37 -11.23
C SER A 212 -25.09 3.52 -10.55
N SER A 213 -24.65 3.96 -9.37
CA SER A 213 -23.72 3.18 -8.54
C SER A 213 -24.30 1.82 -8.15
N SER A 214 -25.62 1.71 -8.00
CA SER A 214 -26.32 0.44 -7.78
C SER A 214 -26.21 -0.49 -8.99
N ALA A 215 -26.46 -0.01 -10.20
CA ALA A 215 -26.33 -0.82 -11.42
C ALA A 215 -24.87 -1.25 -11.67
N LEU A 216 -23.92 -0.39 -11.32
CA LEU A 216 -22.49 -0.72 -11.35
C LEU A 216 -22.15 -1.82 -10.33
N SER A 217 -22.63 -1.69 -9.09
CA SER A 217 -22.49 -2.70 -8.02
C SER A 217 -23.07 -4.05 -8.44
N GLU A 218 -24.24 -4.07 -9.08
CA GLU A 218 -24.87 -5.32 -9.53
C GLU A 218 -24.02 -6.05 -10.58
N MET A 219 -23.52 -5.33 -11.58
CA MET A 219 -22.59 -5.90 -12.56
C MET A 219 -21.36 -6.52 -11.88
N ILE A 220 -20.76 -5.83 -10.90
CA ILE A 220 -19.63 -6.32 -10.12
C ILE A 220 -19.99 -7.63 -9.40
N THR A 221 -21.16 -7.70 -8.78
CA THR A 221 -21.65 -8.91 -8.10
C THR A 221 -21.66 -10.12 -9.03
N HIS A 222 -22.14 -9.97 -10.26
CA HIS A 222 -22.19 -11.07 -11.22
C HIS A 222 -20.80 -11.65 -11.55
N PHE A 223 -19.79 -10.81 -11.75
CA PHE A 223 -18.41 -11.25 -11.98
C PHE A 223 -17.80 -11.90 -10.73
N ARG A 224 -18.00 -11.30 -9.55
CA ARG A 224 -17.49 -11.86 -8.29
C ARG A 224 -18.10 -13.22 -7.97
N ASN A 225 -19.39 -13.42 -8.27
CA ASN A 225 -20.07 -14.70 -8.12
C ASN A 225 -19.58 -15.78 -9.11
N ARG A 226 -18.82 -15.42 -10.14
CA ARG A 226 -18.05 -16.35 -10.99
C ARG A 226 -16.66 -16.68 -10.42
N LEU A 227 -16.36 -16.24 -9.19
CA LEU A 227 -15.06 -16.37 -8.54
C LEU A 227 -13.95 -15.58 -9.25
N ALA A 228 -14.31 -14.59 -10.06
CA ALA A 228 -13.35 -13.68 -10.68
C ALA A 228 -12.99 -12.54 -9.73
N ASN A 229 -11.72 -12.15 -9.73
CA ASN A 229 -11.25 -10.96 -9.04
C ASN A 229 -11.66 -9.72 -9.85
N VAL A 230 -12.41 -8.82 -9.24
CA VAL A 230 -12.91 -7.61 -9.91
C VAL A 230 -12.09 -6.40 -9.49
N ILE A 231 -11.60 -5.65 -10.47
CA ILE A 231 -10.88 -4.40 -10.29
C ILE A 231 -11.67 -3.31 -10.99
N VAL A 232 -12.06 -2.27 -10.27
CA VAL A 232 -12.82 -1.14 -10.80
C VAL A 232 -11.97 0.12 -10.71
N ILE A 233 -11.77 0.79 -11.83
CA ILE A 233 -10.95 2.00 -11.96
C ILE A 233 -11.85 3.11 -12.48
N LEU A 234 -12.09 4.12 -11.65
CA LEU A 234 -12.97 5.23 -11.99
C LEU A 234 -12.17 6.53 -12.04
N ASP A 235 -11.98 7.05 -13.25
CA ASP A 235 -11.34 8.34 -13.52
C ASP A 235 -12.39 9.40 -13.84
N SER A 236 -12.95 9.98 -12.78
CA SER A 236 -13.98 11.01 -12.85
C SER A 236 -14.06 11.79 -11.53
N ARG A 237 -14.81 12.90 -11.51
CA ARG A 237 -15.09 13.70 -10.29
C ARG A 237 -16.01 12.96 -9.32
N HIS A 238 -15.90 13.28 -8.03
CA HIS A 238 -16.82 12.81 -6.96
C HIS A 238 -16.98 11.28 -6.86
N VAL A 239 -16.06 10.53 -7.45
CA VAL A 239 -16.36 9.15 -7.84
C VAL A 239 -16.19 8.16 -6.70
N ALA A 240 -15.49 8.53 -5.61
CA ALA A 240 -15.52 7.81 -4.35
C ALA A 240 -16.91 7.85 -3.66
N GLY A 241 -17.83 8.71 -4.11
CA GLY A 241 -19.23 8.68 -3.68
C GLY A 241 -19.98 7.42 -4.11
N THR A 242 -19.45 6.66 -5.08
CA THR A 242 -20.04 5.38 -5.52
C THR A 242 -20.06 4.32 -4.41
N ASP A 243 -19.12 4.42 -3.45
CA ASP A 243 -19.04 3.61 -2.22
C ASP A 243 -19.21 2.10 -2.48
N LEU A 244 -18.56 1.60 -3.55
CA LEU A 244 -18.77 0.25 -4.06
C LEU A 244 -18.44 -0.82 -3.02
N GLN A 245 -17.45 -0.60 -2.15
CA GLN A 245 -17.14 -1.53 -1.05
C GLN A 245 -18.30 -1.64 -0.05
N ALA A 246 -18.89 -0.51 0.38
CA ALA A 246 -20.01 -0.52 1.31
C ALA A 246 -21.25 -1.18 0.68
N ARG A 247 -21.56 -0.86 -0.58
CA ARG A 247 -22.67 -1.50 -1.32
C ARG A 247 -22.48 -3.00 -1.45
N GLN A 248 -21.27 -3.43 -1.77
CA GLN A 248 -20.97 -4.86 -1.88
C GLN A 248 -21.02 -5.57 -0.51
N ALA A 249 -20.64 -4.88 0.58
CA ALA A 249 -20.80 -5.42 1.93
C ALA A 249 -22.27 -5.58 2.35
N GLN A 250 -23.17 -4.72 1.87
CA GLN A 250 -24.62 -4.88 2.06
C GLN A 250 -25.18 -6.08 1.31
N ASN A 251 -24.53 -6.53 0.24
CA ASN A 251 -24.95 -7.71 -0.53
C ASN A 251 -24.33 -9.02 0.00
N ASP A 252 -23.48 -8.96 1.04
CA ASP A 252 -22.80 -10.12 1.63
C ASP A 252 -23.63 -10.74 2.79
N PRO A 253 -24.25 -11.91 2.58
CA PRO A 253 -25.05 -12.56 3.62
C PRO A 253 -24.23 -13.00 4.84
N ALA A 254 -22.89 -13.12 4.74
CA ALA A 254 -22.04 -13.45 5.88
C ALA A 254 -21.84 -12.27 6.84
N ARG A 255 -22.00 -11.03 6.35
CA ARG A 255 -21.92 -9.80 7.16
C ARG A 255 -23.29 -9.35 7.68
N LEU A 256 -24.37 -9.85 7.08
CA LEU A 256 -25.74 -9.63 7.52
C LEU A 256 -26.22 -10.77 8.42
N TRP A 257 -25.86 -10.73 9.71
CA TRP A 257 -26.68 -11.42 10.72
C TRP A 257 -27.78 -10.46 11.18
N THR A 258 -28.90 -10.45 10.47
CA THR A 258 -30.11 -9.73 10.88
C THR A 258 -31.19 -10.73 11.26
N GLU A 259 -31.35 -10.94 12.57
CA GLU A 259 -32.59 -11.47 13.14
C GLU A 259 -33.64 -10.35 13.11
N THR A 260 -34.16 -10.07 11.92
CA THR A 260 -35.24 -9.08 11.77
C THR A 260 -36.25 -9.62 10.78
N GLN A 261 -37.15 -10.47 11.30
CA GLN A 261 -38.50 -10.57 10.74
C GLN A 261 -39.27 -9.30 11.11
N ILE A 262 -39.03 -8.22 10.39
CA ILE A 262 -40.06 -7.20 10.25
C ILE A 262 -40.48 -7.28 8.79
N PRO A 263 -41.67 -7.82 8.48
CA PRO A 263 -42.28 -7.54 7.20
C PRO A 263 -42.45 -6.03 7.18
N PHE A 264 -41.71 -5.35 6.31
CA PHE A 264 -42.10 -4.00 5.94
C PHE A 264 -43.41 -4.16 5.17
N THR A 265 -44.54 -4.01 5.87
CA THR A 265 -45.83 -3.73 5.23
C THR A 265 -45.83 -2.24 4.92
N PRO A 266 -45.76 -1.81 3.65
CA PRO A 266 -45.98 -0.40 3.33
C PRO A 266 -47.49 -0.17 3.46
N GLU A 267 -47.92 0.37 4.59
CA GLU A 267 -49.21 1.07 4.68
C GLU A 267 -49.09 2.53 4.19
N SER A 268 -48.01 2.88 3.51
CA SER A 268 -47.82 4.18 2.88
C SER A 268 -47.86 4.06 1.36
N ALA A 269 -48.82 4.72 0.74
CA ALA A 269 -49.15 4.75 -0.68
C ALA A 269 -48.08 5.45 -1.57
N TYR A 270 -46.79 5.18 -1.36
CA TYR A 270 -45.67 5.93 -1.95
C TYR A 270 -44.56 5.06 -2.59
N GLU A 271 -44.83 3.80 -2.96
CA GLU A 271 -43.81 2.93 -3.60
C GLU A 271 -44.28 2.45 -4.98
N ASP A 272 -44.07 3.26 -6.03
CA ASP A 272 -44.35 2.88 -7.42
C ASP A 272 -43.08 2.59 -8.25
N ILE A 273 -41.89 3.02 -7.80
CA ILE A 273 -40.63 2.63 -8.44
C ILE A 273 -40.22 1.24 -7.93
N VAL A 274 -40.44 0.24 -8.78
CA VAL A 274 -39.92 -1.12 -8.55
C VAL A 274 -38.42 -1.10 -8.83
N PHE A 275 -37.62 -0.97 -7.77
CA PHE A 275 -36.19 -1.26 -7.85
C PHE A 275 -36.00 -2.78 -7.92
N PRO A 276 -35.19 -3.29 -8.86
CA PRO A 276 -34.86 -4.71 -8.87
C PRO A 276 -34.15 -5.10 -7.57
N GLU A 277 -34.41 -6.30 -7.06
CA GLU A 277 -33.70 -6.83 -5.90
C GLU A 277 -32.23 -7.10 -6.27
N ASP A 278 -31.30 -6.60 -5.46
CA ASP A 278 -29.87 -6.83 -5.65
C ASP A 278 -29.52 -8.33 -5.60
N THR A 279 -28.63 -8.77 -6.50
CA THR A 279 -28.09 -10.13 -6.42
C THR A 279 -27.25 -10.26 -5.15
N ARG A 280 -27.49 -11.33 -4.38
CA ARG A 280 -26.66 -11.65 -3.21
C ARG A 280 -25.29 -12.16 -3.62
N LEU A 281 -24.26 -11.77 -2.88
CA LEU A 281 -22.94 -12.38 -3.00
C LEU A 281 -22.98 -13.82 -2.50
N MET A 282 -22.37 -14.71 -3.27
CA MET A 282 -22.22 -16.12 -2.92
C MET A 282 -21.18 -16.27 -1.78
N PRO A 283 -21.34 -17.23 -0.84
CA PRO A 283 -20.37 -17.43 0.25
C PRO A 283 -18.92 -17.64 -0.20
N ARG A 284 -18.73 -18.12 -1.44
CA ARG A 284 -17.47 -18.08 -2.16
C ARG A 284 -17.63 -17.13 -3.34
N HIS A 285 -16.88 -16.05 -3.33
CA HIS A 285 -16.87 -15.04 -4.39
C HIS A 285 -15.43 -14.52 -4.58
N GLY A 286 -15.11 -13.94 -5.73
CA GLY A 286 -13.82 -13.29 -5.95
C GLY A 286 -13.67 -11.98 -5.16
N GLY A 287 -12.45 -11.47 -5.07
CA GLY A 287 -12.18 -10.20 -4.40
C GLY A 287 -12.64 -8.99 -5.22
N LEU A 288 -12.81 -7.86 -4.56
CA LEU A 288 -13.09 -6.57 -5.17
C LEU A 288 -11.97 -5.58 -4.81
N THR A 289 -11.46 -4.90 -5.82
CA THR A 289 -10.58 -3.74 -5.66
C THR A 289 -11.17 -2.53 -6.39
N THR A 290 -11.10 -1.36 -5.78
CA THR A 290 -11.59 -0.09 -6.32
C THR A 290 -10.47 0.95 -6.29
N PHE A 291 -10.35 1.68 -7.40
CA PHE A 291 -9.38 2.72 -7.67
C PHE A 291 -10.16 3.99 -8.04
N TYR A 292 -10.18 4.99 -7.15
CA TYR A 292 -10.87 6.26 -7.41
C TYR A 292 -9.86 7.38 -7.65
N ALA A 293 -10.00 8.07 -8.79
CA ALA A 293 -9.18 9.23 -9.14
C ALA A 293 -9.44 10.46 -8.25
N ALA A 294 -10.60 10.52 -7.59
CA ALA A 294 -11.01 11.64 -6.76
C ALA A 294 -11.87 11.17 -5.56
N GLY A 295 -11.78 11.91 -4.46
CA GLY A 295 -12.65 11.74 -3.29
C GLY A 295 -14.10 12.19 -3.54
N ARG A 296 -14.94 12.11 -2.51
CA ARG A 296 -16.39 12.36 -2.61
C ARG A 296 -16.74 13.78 -3.08
N SER A 297 -15.89 14.75 -2.79
CA SER A 297 -16.13 16.16 -3.13
C SER A 297 -14.98 16.78 -3.94
N ASP A 298 -14.04 15.95 -4.40
CA ASP A 298 -12.85 16.42 -5.10
C ASP A 298 -13.05 16.35 -6.62
N PRO A 299 -12.47 17.29 -7.39
CA PRO A 299 -12.41 17.20 -8.84
C PRO A 299 -11.36 16.19 -9.30
N ALA A 300 -11.57 15.58 -10.47
CA ALA A 300 -10.52 14.89 -11.23
C ALA A 300 -9.80 15.89 -12.15
N PHE A 301 -8.50 15.69 -12.39
CA PHE A 301 -7.67 16.61 -13.16
C PHE A 301 -7.06 15.95 -14.37
N GLU A 302 -7.04 16.71 -15.46
CA GLU A 302 -6.39 16.34 -16.70
C GLU A 302 -5.02 17.03 -16.86
N MET A 303 -4.16 16.45 -17.69
CA MET A 303 -2.92 17.05 -18.14
C MET A 303 -2.74 16.92 -19.64
N ARG A 304 -2.04 17.86 -20.25
CA ARG A 304 -1.70 17.83 -21.67
C ARG A 304 -0.26 17.44 -21.90
N LEU A 305 -0.03 16.53 -22.85
CA LEU A 305 1.28 15.99 -23.21
C LEU A 305 1.53 16.10 -24.72
N PRO A 306 2.72 16.55 -25.17
CA PRO A 306 3.76 17.19 -24.36
C PRO A 306 3.25 18.48 -23.73
N ARG A 307 3.75 18.83 -22.53
CA ARG A 307 3.30 20.05 -21.85
C ARG A 307 3.61 21.30 -22.66
N GLY A 308 2.67 22.24 -22.69
CA GLY A 308 2.80 23.49 -23.42
C GLY A 308 2.69 23.38 -24.95
N ALA A 309 2.58 22.17 -25.51
CA ALA A 309 2.33 21.97 -26.93
C ALA A 309 0.88 22.37 -27.28
N LYS A 310 0.71 23.10 -28.38
CA LYS A 310 -0.62 23.53 -28.88
C LYS A 310 -1.45 22.35 -29.41
N ASP A 311 -0.75 21.31 -29.84
CA ASP A 311 -1.18 20.09 -30.49
C ASP A 311 -1.02 18.85 -29.59
N GLY A 312 -0.83 19.05 -28.28
CA GLY A 312 -0.69 17.97 -27.31
C GLY A 312 -2.03 17.26 -26.99
N LYS A 313 -1.93 15.98 -26.62
CA LYS A 313 -3.06 15.14 -26.19
C LYS A 313 -3.34 15.33 -24.70
N THR A 314 -4.61 15.24 -24.30
CA THR A 314 -5.04 15.41 -22.91
C THR A 314 -5.28 14.04 -22.27
N TYR A 315 -4.82 13.83 -21.03
CA TYR A 315 -4.98 12.58 -20.28
C TYR A 315 -5.43 12.88 -18.85
N GLY A 316 -6.28 12.03 -18.27
CA GLY A 316 -6.51 11.97 -16.83
C GLY A 316 -5.20 11.67 -16.11
N ILE A 317 -4.85 12.51 -15.12
CA ILE A 317 -3.57 12.35 -14.43
C ILE A 317 -3.52 11.02 -13.68
N PHE A 318 -4.67 10.59 -13.13
CA PHE A 318 -4.79 9.31 -12.46
C PHE A 318 -4.59 8.13 -13.41
N SER A 319 -5.34 8.08 -14.53
CA SER A 319 -5.19 7.03 -15.54
C SER A 319 -3.74 6.91 -16.03
N TYR A 320 -3.06 8.04 -16.22
CA TYR A 320 -1.66 8.03 -16.62
C TYR A 320 -0.71 7.48 -15.55
N LYS A 321 -0.83 7.94 -14.30
CA LYS A 321 0.00 7.42 -13.20
C LYS A 321 -0.24 5.92 -12.99
N LEU A 322 -1.48 5.49 -13.10
CA LEU A 322 -1.87 4.09 -12.99
C LEU A 322 -1.26 3.24 -14.10
N ALA A 323 -1.34 3.70 -15.35
CA ALA A 323 -0.73 3.04 -16.50
C ALA A 323 0.78 2.84 -16.31
N LEU A 324 1.49 3.87 -15.84
CA LEU A 324 2.92 3.76 -15.50
C LEU A 324 3.17 2.77 -14.37
N ALA A 325 2.36 2.81 -13.32
CA ALA A 325 2.51 1.91 -12.17
C ALA A 325 2.32 0.43 -12.56
N MET A 326 1.46 0.14 -13.55
CA MET A 326 1.22 -1.20 -14.10
C MET A 326 2.42 -1.78 -14.87
N LEU A 327 3.31 -0.93 -15.41
CA LEU A 327 4.46 -1.40 -16.20
C LEU A 327 5.62 -1.95 -15.39
N ALA A 328 5.74 -1.57 -14.13
CA ALA A 328 6.93 -1.91 -13.34
C ALA A 328 6.99 -3.41 -13.02
N ASN A 329 8.14 -4.03 -13.32
CA ASN A 329 8.33 -5.48 -13.38
C ASN A 329 7.83 -6.25 -12.14
N GLY A 330 6.90 -7.20 -12.34
CA GLY A 330 6.40 -8.13 -11.33
C GLY A 330 4.88 -8.30 -11.38
N LYS A 331 4.33 -9.28 -10.64
CA LYS A 331 2.89 -9.31 -10.34
C LYS A 331 2.63 -8.23 -9.28
N ALA A 332 2.37 -7.00 -9.72
CA ALA A 332 2.06 -5.91 -8.81
C ALA A 332 0.76 -6.23 -8.08
N THR A 333 0.83 -6.23 -6.75
CA THR A 333 -0.36 -6.28 -5.90
C THR A 333 -1.04 -4.91 -5.87
N VAL A 334 -2.27 -4.86 -5.35
CA VAL A 334 -3.01 -3.61 -5.19
C VAL A 334 -2.24 -2.59 -4.32
N PRO A 335 -1.70 -2.95 -3.14
CA PRO A 335 -0.90 -2.00 -2.34
C PRO A 335 0.39 -1.55 -3.03
N ASP A 336 1.03 -2.42 -3.82
CA ASP A 336 2.21 -2.03 -4.60
C ASP A 336 1.87 -0.97 -5.64
N LEU A 337 0.75 -1.16 -6.34
CA LEU A 337 0.29 -0.22 -7.36
C LEU A 337 -0.09 1.13 -6.74
N ALA A 338 -0.81 1.12 -5.61
CA ALA A 338 -1.17 2.34 -4.88
C ALA A 338 0.07 3.17 -4.49
N ARG A 339 1.07 2.53 -3.88
CA ARG A 339 2.35 3.18 -3.55
C ARG A 339 3.05 3.73 -4.79
N ARG A 340 3.03 2.99 -5.90
CA ARG A 340 3.66 3.43 -7.16
C ARG A 340 2.94 4.63 -7.78
N VAL A 341 1.61 4.66 -7.75
CA VAL A 341 0.83 5.82 -8.23
C VAL A 341 1.19 7.08 -7.44
N GLU A 342 1.41 6.95 -6.12
CA GLU A 342 1.83 8.06 -5.27
C GLU A 342 3.27 8.53 -5.53
N THR A 343 4.19 7.62 -5.89
CA THR A 343 5.60 7.98 -6.14
C THR A 343 5.86 8.55 -7.53
N VAL A 344 4.94 8.37 -8.48
CA VAL A 344 5.06 8.97 -9.81
C VAL A 344 4.86 10.48 -9.70
N SER A 345 5.94 11.24 -9.85
CA SER A 345 5.92 12.70 -9.93
C SER A 345 6.03 13.15 -11.38
N LEU A 346 4.96 13.79 -11.84
CA LEU A 346 4.87 14.34 -13.19
C LEU A 346 5.17 15.83 -13.20
N ALA A 347 5.53 16.44 -12.07
CA ALA A 347 5.80 17.87 -12.02
C ALA A 347 7.20 18.19 -12.54
N ALA A 348 7.31 19.26 -13.33
CA ALA A 348 8.59 19.88 -13.66
C ALA A 348 8.77 21.25 -12.95
N ASP A 349 7.70 21.79 -12.35
CA ASP A 349 7.65 23.05 -11.59
C ASP A 349 6.67 22.91 -10.40
N ASP A 350 6.94 23.66 -9.32
CA ASP A 350 6.31 23.59 -7.98
C ASP A 350 4.76 23.66 -7.97
N ASP A 351 4.13 24.35 -8.93
CA ASP A 351 2.68 24.56 -8.96
C ASP A 351 1.88 23.32 -9.36
N ALA A 352 2.41 22.48 -10.27
CA ALA A 352 1.76 21.25 -10.69
C ALA A 352 1.95 20.14 -9.64
N GLU A 353 3.10 20.14 -8.95
CA GLU A 353 3.35 19.27 -7.80
C GLU A 353 2.43 19.64 -6.64
N SER A 354 2.24 20.94 -6.36
CA SER A 354 1.28 21.44 -5.38
C SER A 354 -0.18 20.97 -5.64
N ARG A 355 -0.63 20.99 -6.90
CA ARG A 355 -1.97 20.52 -7.30
C ARG A 355 -2.12 19.00 -7.26
N ASP A 356 -1.03 18.24 -7.30
CA ASP A 356 -1.01 16.78 -7.26
C ASP A 356 -0.76 16.24 -5.85
N ALA A 357 0.07 16.93 -5.05
CA ALA A 357 0.44 16.58 -3.67
C ALA A 357 -0.74 16.72 -2.68
N ASN A 358 -1.73 17.57 -2.99
CA ASN A 358 -2.96 17.70 -2.19
C ASN A 358 -4.07 16.73 -2.61
N ARG A 359 -3.82 15.77 -3.51
CA ARG A 359 -4.84 14.83 -3.99
C ARG A 359 -5.02 13.65 -3.06
N ARG A 360 -6.26 13.19 -2.97
CA ARG A 360 -6.63 11.94 -2.29
C ARG A 360 -7.11 10.95 -3.32
N TYR A 361 -6.18 10.17 -3.87
CA TYR A 361 -6.55 8.92 -4.54
C TYR A 361 -7.04 7.96 -3.46
N ILE A 362 -8.12 7.25 -3.74
CA ILE A 362 -8.68 6.28 -2.79
C ILE A 362 -8.55 4.90 -3.41
N PHE A 363 -7.91 4.01 -2.66
CA PHE A 363 -7.68 2.62 -3.03
C PHE A 363 -8.32 1.74 -1.96
N GLU A 364 -9.25 0.87 -2.36
CA GLU A 364 -9.90 -0.06 -1.43
C GLU A 364 -9.84 -1.46 -2.01
N THR A 365 -9.60 -2.45 -1.16
CA THR A 365 -9.57 -3.84 -1.61
C THR A 365 -10.04 -4.79 -0.52
N THR A 366 -10.78 -5.82 -0.92
CA THR A 366 -11.14 -6.94 -0.04
C THR A 366 -10.02 -7.98 0.05
N ASP A 367 -9.04 -7.95 -0.85
CA ASP A 367 -7.92 -8.88 -0.90
C ASP A 367 -6.67 -8.19 -1.45
N PRO A 368 -5.72 -7.80 -0.58
CA PRO A 368 -4.51 -7.09 -0.98
C PRO A 368 -3.52 -7.98 -1.75
N SER A 369 -3.74 -9.29 -1.84
CA SER A 369 -2.85 -10.21 -2.54
C SER A 369 -3.15 -10.33 -4.05
N ILE A 370 -4.28 -9.77 -4.52
CA ILE A 370 -4.68 -9.83 -5.93
C ILE A 370 -3.65 -9.13 -6.80
N ALA A 371 -3.18 -9.86 -7.82
CA ALA A 371 -2.40 -9.29 -8.91
C ALA A 371 -3.32 -8.57 -9.91
N ILE A 372 -2.90 -7.38 -10.34
CA ILE A 372 -3.66 -6.57 -11.31
C ILE A 372 -3.77 -7.29 -12.67
N ILE A 373 -2.68 -7.91 -13.10
CA ILE A 373 -2.59 -8.69 -14.34
C ILE A 373 -2.41 -10.15 -13.94
N ALA A 374 -3.34 -11.00 -14.36
CA ALA A 374 -3.44 -12.39 -13.92
C ALA A 374 -2.37 -13.29 -14.58
N GLU A 375 -1.93 -12.91 -15.77
CA GLU A 375 -0.97 -13.64 -16.58
C GLU A 375 0.36 -13.84 -15.84
N GLN A 376 0.95 -15.04 -15.98
CA GLN A 376 2.13 -15.41 -15.18
C GLN A 376 3.45 -14.77 -15.65
N ARG A 377 3.54 -14.31 -16.91
CA ARG A 377 4.67 -13.56 -17.48
C ARG A 377 4.24 -12.90 -18.81
N PRO A 378 4.73 -11.69 -19.13
CA PRO A 378 4.52 -11.11 -20.45
C PRO A 378 5.21 -11.95 -21.54
N PRO A 379 4.67 -12.01 -22.77
CA PRO A 379 5.35 -12.63 -23.90
C PRO A 379 6.74 -12.01 -24.12
N ARG A 380 7.74 -12.82 -24.49
CA ARG A 380 9.04 -12.31 -24.97
C ARG A 380 8.80 -11.47 -26.23
N GLY A 381 9.16 -10.18 -26.21
CA GLY A 381 9.18 -9.32 -27.40
C GLY A 381 8.66 -7.89 -27.22
N LEU A 382 8.00 -7.55 -26.11
CA LEU A 382 7.41 -6.21 -25.90
C LEU A 382 8.18 -5.31 -24.92
N ARG A 383 9.31 -5.79 -24.38
CA ARG A 383 10.12 -5.06 -23.38
C ARG A 383 11.48 -4.66 -23.96
N GLY A 384 11.77 -3.35 -23.94
CA GLY A 384 13.13 -2.83 -23.96
C GLY A 384 13.80 -2.56 -25.31
N GLU A 385 13.12 -2.67 -26.46
CA GLU A 385 13.78 -2.32 -27.74
C GLU A 385 13.75 -0.82 -28.05
N ALA A 386 12.67 -0.12 -27.73
CA ALA A 386 12.53 1.31 -28.04
C ALA A 386 13.40 2.20 -27.15
N ILE A 387 13.50 1.91 -25.85
CA ILE A 387 14.28 2.74 -24.91
C ILE A 387 15.74 2.27 -24.92
N LYS A 388 16.64 3.08 -25.47
CA LYS A 388 18.08 2.82 -25.51
C LYS A 388 18.79 3.62 -24.44
N ILE A 389 19.33 2.92 -23.45
CA ILE A 389 20.01 3.55 -22.30
C ILE A 389 21.49 3.69 -22.61
N THR A 390 21.97 4.94 -22.61
CA THR A 390 23.38 5.29 -22.90
C THR A 390 24.21 5.49 -21.64
N ASN A 391 23.57 5.87 -20.52
CA ASN A 391 24.23 6.00 -19.23
C ASN A 391 23.26 5.65 -18.08
N PRO A 392 23.67 4.78 -17.13
CA PRO A 392 24.80 3.86 -17.26
C PRO A 392 24.57 2.90 -18.43
N ALA A 393 25.65 2.45 -19.08
CA ALA A 393 25.53 1.42 -20.10
C ALA A 393 24.94 0.14 -19.46
N PRO A 394 23.87 -0.46 -20.03
CA PRO A 394 23.29 -1.67 -19.49
C PRO A 394 24.31 -2.81 -19.53
N THR A 395 24.69 -3.32 -18.37
CA THR A 395 25.65 -4.41 -18.17
C THR A 395 24.93 -5.65 -17.66
N ARG A 396 25.50 -6.85 -17.89
CA ARG A 396 24.93 -8.12 -17.37
C ARG A 396 25.05 -8.25 -15.84
N SER A 397 25.97 -7.49 -15.25
CA SER A 397 26.22 -7.37 -13.81
C SER A 397 26.32 -5.89 -13.50
N ALA A 398 25.53 -5.39 -12.55
CA ALA A 398 25.55 -3.99 -12.16
C ALA A 398 26.94 -3.61 -11.64
N GLU A 399 27.70 -2.82 -12.40
CA GLU A 399 28.98 -2.30 -11.93
C GLU A 399 28.76 -1.43 -10.68
N PRO A 400 29.47 -1.71 -9.57
CA PRO A 400 29.33 -0.92 -8.36
C PRO A 400 29.70 0.54 -8.61
N LYS A 401 28.81 1.46 -8.22
CA LYS A 401 29.02 2.90 -8.24
C LYS A 401 29.46 3.37 -6.87
N LYS A 402 30.34 4.38 -6.84
CA LYS A 402 30.79 5.06 -5.62
C LYS A 402 30.12 6.41 -5.38
N ALA A 403 29.48 6.96 -6.41
CA ALA A 403 28.75 8.21 -6.26
C ALA A 403 27.32 7.92 -5.77
N PRO A 404 26.76 8.69 -4.83
CA PRO A 404 25.39 8.56 -4.34
C PRO A 404 24.33 9.02 -5.36
N GLU A 405 24.75 9.33 -6.58
CA GLU A 405 23.90 9.85 -7.64
C GLU A 405 24.43 9.37 -8.99
N VAL A 406 23.51 9.08 -9.90
CA VAL A 406 23.81 8.73 -11.28
C VAL A 406 22.85 9.45 -12.21
N GLU A 407 23.38 10.03 -13.28
CA GLU A 407 22.56 10.62 -14.32
C GLU A 407 22.14 9.55 -15.32
N VAL A 408 20.84 9.21 -15.33
CA VAL A 408 20.30 8.27 -16.30
C VAL A 408 20.06 9.00 -17.61
N ARG A 409 20.70 8.54 -18.69
CA ARG A 409 20.58 9.11 -20.04
C ARG A 409 20.26 8.04 -21.06
N GLY A 410 19.47 8.41 -22.06
CA GLY A 410 19.17 7.54 -23.19
C GLY A 410 18.42 8.26 -24.29
N TYR A 411 17.89 7.48 -25.22
CA TYR A 411 16.97 7.97 -26.24
C TYR A 411 15.86 6.94 -26.48
N VAL A 412 14.71 7.42 -26.95
CA VAL A 412 13.59 6.58 -27.36
C VAL A 412 13.61 6.47 -28.89
N GLU A 413 13.85 5.27 -29.38
CA GLU A 413 13.88 4.91 -30.80
C GLU A 413 12.52 4.32 -31.21
N TRP A 414 11.64 5.17 -31.72
CA TRP A 414 10.30 4.80 -32.17
C TRP A 414 9.86 5.66 -33.37
N PRO A 415 9.02 5.16 -34.30
CA PRO A 415 8.58 5.95 -35.46
C PRO A 415 7.80 7.21 -35.08
N GLU A 416 7.01 7.13 -34.01
CA GLU A 416 6.19 8.23 -33.52
C GLU A 416 6.91 9.05 -32.45
N LYS A 417 6.57 10.35 -32.38
CA LYS A 417 7.21 11.28 -31.44
C LYS A 417 7.03 10.83 -30.00
N THR A 418 8.10 10.91 -29.21
CA THR A 418 8.04 10.67 -27.76
C THR A 418 7.39 11.88 -27.09
N MET A 419 6.33 11.64 -26.31
CA MET A 419 5.60 12.71 -25.62
C MET A 419 6.16 13.00 -24.23
N ILE A 420 6.60 11.96 -23.53
CA ILE A 420 7.11 12.04 -22.16
C ILE A 420 7.98 10.82 -21.84
N VAL A 421 9.00 11.04 -21.01
CA VAL A 421 9.82 9.98 -20.41
C VAL A 421 9.82 10.16 -18.89
N THR A 422 9.71 9.08 -18.15
CA THR A 422 9.92 9.05 -16.70
C THR A 422 11.08 8.13 -16.35
N VAL A 423 11.86 8.51 -15.33
CA VAL A 423 12.97 7.74 -14.78
C VAL A 423 12.77 7.67 -13.27
N GLY A 424 12.66 6.46 -12.72
CA GLY A 424 12.40 6.24 -11.30
C GLY A 424 11.09 6.90 -10.83
N GLY A 425 10.07 6.97 -11.70
CA GLY A 425 8.80 7.63 -11.43
C GLY A 425 8.80 9.15 -11.60
N LYS A 426 9.93 9.79 -11.88
CA LYS A 426 10.03 11.24 -12.08
C LYS A 426 10.13 11.59 -13.56
N GLN A 427 9.48 12.67 -14.00
CA GLN A 427 9.60 13.13 -15.38
C GLN A 427 11.05 13.52 -15.70
N ALA A 428 11.61 12.92 -16.76
CA ALA A 428 12.93 13.25 -17.27
C ALA A 428 12.87 14.48 -18.19
N TRP A 429 14.01 15.17 -18.32
CA TRP A 429 14.17 16.13 -19.42
C TRP A 429 14.15 15.36 -20.74
N LEU A 430 13.41 15.87 -21.73
CA LEU A 430 13.17 15.22 -23.02
C LEU A 430 13.33 16.23 -24.15
N THR A 431 14.05 15.82 -25.18
CA THR A 431 14.23 16.56 -26.43
C THR A 431 13.26 16.11 -27.52
N PRO A 432 12.99 16.94 -28.55
CA PRO A 432 12.12 16.55 -29.67
C PRO A 432 12.60 15.32 -30.47
N ASP A 433 13.90 15.03 -30.46
CA ASP A 433 14.53 13.86 -31.10
C ASP A 433 14.53 12.60 -30.21
N GLY A 434 13.90 12.66 -29.03
CA GLY A 434 13.68 11.51 -28.16
C GLY A 434 14.81 11.24 -27.17
N ALA A 435 15.87 12.06 -27.13
CA ALA A 435 16.91 11.96 -26.11
C ALA A 435 16.39 12.47 -24.76
N PHE A 436 16.71 11.74 -23.68
CA PHE A 436 16.28 12.05 -22.33
C PHE A 436 17.41 11.97 -21.30
N ALA A 437 17.26 12.72 -20.22
CA ALA A 437 18.19 12.70 -19.08
C ALA A 437 17.48 13.00 -17.76
N LEU A 438 17.88 12.32 -16.68
CA LEU A 438 17.49 12.66 -15.31
C LEU A 438 18.56 12.22 -14.28
N PRO A 439 19.01 13.09 -13.37
CA PRO A 439 19.77 12.68 -12.19
C PRO A 439 18.92 11.86 -11.21
N VAL A 440 19.43 10.71 -10.79
CA VAL A 440 18.78 9.79 -9.84
C VAL A 440 19.69 9.60 -8.64
N LYS A 441 19.18 9.92 -7.45
CA LYS A 441 19.84 9.59 -6.18
C LYS A 441 19.77 8.10 -5.94
N LEU A 442 20.91 7.52 -5.58
CA LEU A 442 21.04 6.10 -5.27
C LEU A 442 20.95 5.91 -3.76
N VAL A 443 20.16 4.94 -3.33
CA VAL A 443 20.30 4.36 -2.00
C VAL A 443 21.45 3.35 -2.04
N PRO A 444 22.18 3.13 -0.94
CA PRO A 444 23.16 2.05 -0.86
C PRO A 444 22.60 0.74 -1.43
N GLY A 445 23.46 -0.09 -2.02
CA GLY A 445 23.13 -1.37 -2.63
C GLY A 445 22.33 -1.28 -3.92
N PRO A 446 21.46 -2.26 -4.20
CA PRO A 446 20.78 -2.39 -5.48
C PRO A 446 19.69 -1.32 -5.64
N ASN A 447 19.80 -0.55 -6.71
CA ASN A 447 18.79 0.40 -7.14
C ASN A 447 18.18 -0.12 -8.44
N LYS A 448 16.90 -0.49 -8.40
CA LYS A 448 16.13 -0.82 -9.60
C LYS A 448 15.42 0.43 -10.08
N ILE A 449 15.90 0.98 -11.18
CA ILE A 449 15.37 2.21 -11.76
C ILE A 449 14.55 1.81 -12.99
N GLN A 450 13.25 2.08 -12.91
CA GLN A 450 12.32 1.90 -14.02
C GLN A 450 12.31 3.14 -14.91
N ILE A 451 12.41 2.93 -16.22
CA ILE A 451 12.29 3.97 -17.25
C ILE A 451 11.04 3.66 -18.07
N SER A 452 10.20 4.66 -18.27
CA SER A 452 9.00 4.53 -19.11
C SER A 452 8.90 5.68 -20.10
N ALA A 453 8.38 5.40 -21.29
CA ALA A 453 8.17 6.40 -22.34
C ALA A 453 6.81 6.22 -22.99
N LEU A 454 6.09 7.32 -23.22
CA LEU A 454 4.82 7.32 -23.97
C LEU A 454 5.02 8.04 -25.30
N THR A 455 4.65 7.39 -26.39
CA THR A 455 4.74 7.93 -27.76
C THR A 455 3.37 8.40 -28.27
N ASN A 456 3.37 9.22 -29.32
CA ASN A 456 2.17 9.91 -29.81
C ASN A 456 1.07 8.97 -30.35
N ASP A 457 1.42 7.74 -30.72
CA ASP A 457 0.51 6.63 -31.04
C ASP A 457 -0.02 5.90 -29.80
N GLU A 458 0.12 6.47 -28.60
CA GLU A 458 -0.37 5.93 -27.32
C GLU A 458 0.29 4.61 -26.91
N VAL A 459 1.46 4.29 -27.48
CA VAL A 459 2.24 3.12 -27.10
C VAL A 459 3.12 3.46 -25.90
N LEU A 460 2.99 2.65 -24.85
CA LEU A 460 3.76 2.78 -23.63
C LEU A 460 4.94 1.79 -23.62
N HIS A 461 6.16 2.32 -23.60
CA HIS A 461 7.40 1.56 -23.57
C HIS A 461 8.00 1.54 -22.16
N SER A 462 8.69 0.45 -21.81
CA SER A 462 9.42 0.33 -20.55
C SER A 462 10.79 -0.31 -20.70
N ALA A 463 11.70 0.11 -19.83
CA ALA A 463 13.03 -0.46 -19.61
C ALA A 463 13.39 -0.39 -18.13
N GLU A 464 14.30 -1.25 -17.68
CA GLU A 464 14.77 -1.28 -16.31
C GLU A 464 16.30 -1.33 -16.30
N ILE A 465 16.92 -0.61 -15.38
CA ILE A 465 18.34 -0.76 -15.05
C ILE A 465 18.48 -1.07 -13.57
N GLU A 466 19.47 -1.91 -13.28
CA GLU A 466 19.89 -2.20 -11.92
C GLU A 466 21.28 -1.62 -11.71
N ILE A 467 21.43 -0.81 -10.66
CA ILE A 467 22.68 -0.14 -10.30
C ILE A 467 22.99 -0.47 -8.86
N VAL A 468 24.16 -1.04 -8.58
CA VAL A 468 24.62 -1.21 -7.21
C VAL A 468 25.39 0.04 -6.82
N TYR A 469 24.97 0.72 -5.77
CA TYR A 469 25.76 1.76 -5.11
C TYR A 469 26.48 1.12 -3.94
N GLU A 470 27.81 1.12 -3.90
CA GLU A 470 28.55 0.49 -2.78
C GLU A 470 28.16 1.10 -1.43
N GLY A 471 27.62 2.33 -1.43
CA GLY A 471 27.38 3.09 -0.22
C GLY A 471 28.69 3.51 0.44
N ASP A 472 28.58 4.42 1.41
CA ASP A 472 29.61 4.51 2.44
C ASP A 472 29.42 3.33 3.41
N ARG A 473 30.44 2.87 4.15
CA ARG A 473 30.28 1.92 5.27
C ARG A 473 29.19 2.39 6.25
N GLU A 474 29.02 3.70 6.37
CA GLU A 474 27.95 4.35 7.14
C GLU A 474 26.54 3.87 6.75
N ALA A 475 26.34 3.52 5.49
CA ALA A 475 25.04 3.11 4.99
C ALA A 475 24.66 1.68 5.41
N LEU A 476 25.60 0.72 5.39
CA LEU A 476 25.43 -0.58 6.03
C LEU A 476 25.38 -0.44 7.55
N ALA A 477 26.02 0.61 8.10
CA ALA A 477 26.00 0.83 9.53
C ALA A 477 24.61 1.23 10.03
N GLY A 478 23.81 1.87 9.16
CA GLY A 478 22.52 2.45 9.47
C GLY A 478 22.67 3.83 10.12
N THR A 479 21.61 4.64 10.08
CA THR A 479 21.59 5.99 10.68
C THR A 479 21.20 5.98 12.17
N GLY A 480 20.76 4.84 12.70
CA GLY A 480 20.32 4.71 14.09
C GLY A 480 21.45 4.35 15.06
N ALA A 481 21.16 4.50 16.35
CA ALA A 481 22.05 4.12 17.42
C ALA A 481 22.14 2.59 17.56
N ARG A 482 23.29 2.13 18.05
CA ARG A 482 23.57 0.70 18.30
C ARG A 482 23.73 0.48 19.79
N TYR A 483 22.73 -0.09 20.44
CA TYR A 483 22.72 -0.29 21.88
C TYR A 483 23.22 -1.69 22.24
N ALA A 484 24.19 -1.77 23.14
CA ALA A 484 24.66 -3.04 23.72
C ALA A 484 24.12 -3.18 25.14
N VAL A 485 23.08 -4.00 25.30
CA VAL A 485 22.49 -4.39 26.58
C VAL A 485 23.19 -5.66 27.05
N LEU A 486 24.01 -5.56 28.10
CA LEU A 486 24.88 -6.64 28.54
C LEU A 486 24.55 -7.02 29.99
N ILE A 487 24.10 -8.25 30.20
CA ILE A 487 23.61 -8.74 31.50
C ILE A 487 24.50 -9.91 31.92
N ALA A 488 25.15 -9.79 33.08
CA ALA A 488 25.96 -10.85 33.66
C ALA A 488 25.53 -11.18 35.09
N ASN A 489 25.13 -12.42 35.34
CA ASN A 489 24.82 -12.93 36.67
C ASN A 489 25.90 -13.93 37.10
N GLN A 490 26.63 -13.58 38.15
CA GLN A 490 27.78 -14.34 38.62
C GLN A 490 27.63 -14.72 40.10
N ASN A 491 27.18 -13.79 40.95
CA ASN A 491 27.24 -13.94 42.40
C ASN A 491 25.87 -14.25 43.01
N TYR A 492 25.35 -15.44 42.72
CA TYR A 492 24.10 -15.93 43.28
C TYR A 492 24.19 -16.03 44.82
N GLY A 493 23.23 -15.41 45.52
CA GLY A 493 23.25 -15.34 46.99
C GLY A 493 23.02 -16.71 47.65
N GLU A 494 23.45 -16.89 48.90
CA GLU A 494 23.33 -18.17 49.63
C GLU A 494 21.89 -18.72 49.69
N GLY A 495 20.89 -17.83 49.74
CA GLY A 495 19.47 -18.20 49.72
C GLY A 495 18.93 -18.71 48.37
N SER A 496 19.71 -18.60 47.28
CA SER A 496 19.30 -19.02 45.94
C SER A 496 19.46 -20.52 45.69
N GLN A 497 20.34 -21.20 46.43
CA GLN A 497 20.80 -22.57 46.20
C GLN A 497 21.43 -22.80 44.80
N LEU A 498 21.87 -21.74 44.13
CA LEU A 498 22.60 -21.80 42.86
C LEU A 498 24.09 -21.57 43.11
N ALA A 499 24.94 -22.25 42.36
CA ALA A 499 26.38 -22.07 42.45
C ALA A 499 26.81 -20.71 41.87
N ARG A 500 27.85 -20.11 42.44
CA ARG A 500 28.55 -18.98 41.84
C ARG A 500 29.19 -19.40 40.52
N LEU A 501 29.15 -18.53 39.51
CA LEU A 501 29.86 -18.70 38.22
C LEU A 501 31.19 -17.93 38.23
N GLU A 502 32.09 -18.25 37.30
CA GLU A 502 33.44 -17.64 37.28
C GLU A 502 33.65 -16.56 36.22
N THR A 503 33.04 -16.69 35.04
CA THR A 503 33.34 -15.88 33.84
C THR A 503 32.35 -14.77 33.45
N PRO A 504 31.04 -14.76 33.84
CA PRO A 504 30.07 -13.81 33.27
C PRO A 504 30.47 -12.34 33.29
N PHE A 505 31.12 -11.87 34.37
CA PHE A 505 31.59 -10.48 34.45
C PHE A 505 32.69 -10.19 33.44
N ALA A 506 33.67 -11.09 33.29
CA ALA A 506 34.76 -10.93 32.35
C ALA A 506 34.26 -10.99 30.90
N ASP A 507 33.29 -11.87 30.62
CA ASP A 507 32.66 -12.01 29.30
C ASP A 507 31.97 -10.72 28.87
N VAL A 508 31.16 -10.12 29.75
CA VAL A 508 30.47 -8.85 29.48
C VAL A 508 31.44 -7.69 29.34
N ASP A 509 32.49 -7.60 30.17
CA ASP A 509 33.47 -6.51 30.09
C ASP A 509 34.24 -6.55 28.75
N ALA A 510 34.71 -7.72 28.33
CA ALA A 510 35.42 -7.89 27.07
C ALA A 510 34.51 -7.61 25.86
N LEU A 511 33.24 -8.04 25.91
CA LEU A 511 32.30 -7.79 24.84
C LEU A 511 31.89 -6.31 24.75
N ALA A 512 31.73 -5.64 25.89
CA ALA A 512 31.48 -4.19 25.96
C ALA A 512 32.60 -3.41 25.28
N GLU A 513 33.85 -3.71 25.64
CA GLU A 513 35.05 -3.08 25.05
C GLU A 513 35.09 -3.32 23.53
N LEU A 514 34.89 -4.56 23.08
CA LEU A 514 34.97 -4.89 21.67
C LEU A 514 33.86 -4.21 20.85
N LEU A 515 32.61 -4.27 21.30
CA LEU A 515 31.46 -3.69 20.59
C LEU A 515 31.56 -2.16 20.50
N THR A 516 32.02 -1.50 21.57
CA THR A 516 32.17 -0.04 21.60
C THR A 516 33.33 0.44 20.73
N THR A 517 34.49 -0.24 20.82
CA THR A 517 35.70 0.18 20.10
C THR A 517 35.67 -0.17 18.61
N ARG A 518 35.04 -1.29 18.23
CA ARG A 518 35.12 -1.82 16.86
C ARG A 518 33.84 -1.72 16.07
N TYR A 519 32.67 -1.60 16.71
CA TYR A 519 31.38 -1.72 16.01
C TYR A 519 30.44 -0.53 16.25
N GLY A 520 30.89 0.49 17.01
CA GLY A 520 30.14 1.72 17.26
C GLY A 520 28.94 1.53 18.18
N TYR A 521 28.91 0.46 18.98
CA TYR A 521 27.87 0.27 19.98
C TYR A 521 28.08 1.21 21.17
N VAL A 522 26.99 1.60 21.82
CA VAL A 522 26.98 2.32 23.08
C VAL A 522 26.46 1.43 24.21
N THR A 523 27.08 1.56 25.37
CA THR A 523 26.73 0.83 26.60
C THR A 523 26.02 1.73 27.62
N GLU A 524 25.65 2.94 27.22
CA GLU A 524 24.89 3.91 27.99
C GLU A 524 23.90 4.62 27.05
N ALA A 525 22.73 5.00 27.56
CA ALA A 525 21.72 5.75 26.80
C ALA A 525 21.15 6.88 27.65
N THR A 526 20.72 7.97 27.03
CA THR A 526 19.99 9.04 27.73
C THR A 526 18.50 8.85 27.57
N PHE A 527 17.78 8.78 28.70
CA PHE A 527 16.33 8.67 28.74
C PHE A 527 15.78 9.50 29.91
N ASP A 528 14.75 10.30 29.65
CA ASP A 528 14.13 11.19 30.65
C ASP A 528 15.17 12.05 31.40
N GLY A 529 16.14 12.59 30.66
CA GLY A 529 17.23 13.42 31.20
C GLY A 529 18.25 12.69 32.07
N ARG A 530 18.23 11.36 32.12
CA ARG A 530 19.16 10.53 32.89
C ARG A 530 19.96 9.61 32.00
N THR A 531 21.23 9.40 32.36
CA THR A 531 22.06 8.34 31.76
C THR A 531 21.67 7.00 32.36
N ILE A 532 21.23 6.06 31.53
CA ILE A 532 20.95 4.68 31.88
C ILE A 532 22.16 3.82 31.47
N PRO A 533 22.81 3.12 32.41
CA PRO A 533 23.79 2.10 32.05
C PRO A 533 23.08 0.90 31.42
N LEU A 534 23.57 0.42 30.29
CA LEU A 534 23.05 -0.75 29.59
C LEU A 534 23.79 -2.04 29.99
N VAL A 535 24.75 -1.93 30.91
CA VAL A 535 25.48 -3.06 31.48
C VAL A 535 25.00 -3.32 32.90
N LEU A 536 24.48 -4.51 33.16
CA LEU A 536 24.03 -4.96 34.48
C LEU A 536 24.86 -6.14 34.95
N LYS A 537 25.47 -5.99 36.14
CA LYS A 537 26.18 -7.07 36.86
C LYS A 537 25.37 -7.45 38.09
N ASP A 538 25.04 -8.74 38.18
CA ASP A 538 24.15 -9.33 39.18
C ASP A 538 22.77 -8.64 39.33
N PRO A 539 22.03 -8.33 38.25
CA PRO A 539 20.68 -7.80 38.41
C PRO A 539 19.69 -8.81 38.99
N SER A 540 18.71 -8.26 39.69
CA SER A 540 17.44 -8.91 40.00
C SER A 540 16.51 -8.98 38.79
N ALA A 541 15.47 -9.83 38.86
CA ALA A 541 14.45 -9.94 37.82
C ALA A 541 13.82 -8.56 37.49
N ALA A 542 13.53 -7.78 38.53
CA ALA A 542 12.93 -6.45 38.39
C ALA A 542 13.87 -5.45 37.69
N GLN A 543 15.17 -5.52 37.94
CA GLN A 543 16.16 -4.65 37.26
C GLN A 543 16.33 -5.03 35.79
N MET A 544 16.31 -6.33 35.46
CA MET A 544 16.32 -6.79 34.06
C MET A 544 15.09 -6.29 33.32
N ALA A 545 13.90 -6.44 33.90
CA ALA A 545 12.64 -5.99 33.31
C ALA A 545 12.57 -4.46 33.14
N ASP A 546 13.02 -3.70 34.15
CA ASP A 546 13.09 -2.23 34.07
C ASP A 546 14.03 -1.77 32.95
N LEU A 547 15.20 -2.41 32.79
CA LEU A 547 16.12 -2.05 31.71
C LEU A 547 15.53 -2.34 30.32
N LEU A 548 14.97 -3.55 30.11
CA LEU A 548 14.38 -3.91 28.81
C LEU A 548 13.16 -3.03 28.48
N TYR A 549 12.35 -2.68 29.49
CA TYR A 549 11.28 -1.70 29.33
C TYR A 549 11.84 -0.34 28.88
N ARG A 550 12.84 0.20 29.56
CA ARG A 550 13.45 1.50 29.16
C ARG A 550 14.01 1.47 27.75
N VAL A 551 14.69 0.39 27.37
CA VAL A 551 15.20 0.20 26.00
C VAL A 551 14.04 0.28 25.00
N SER A 552 12.88 -0.31 25.31
CA SER A 552 11.72 -0.22 24.44
C SER A 552 11.13 1.18 24.28
N GLU A 553 11.39 2.06 25.23
CA GLU A 553 10.90 3.44 25.21
C GLU A 553 11.81 4.38 24.39
N PHE A 554 13.13 4.17 24.40
CA PHE A 554 14.06 5.05 23.69
C PHE A 554 14.56 4.50 22.34
N ALA A 555 14.65 3.18 22.15
CA ALA A 555 15.17 2.61 20.91
C ALA A 555 14.11 2.67 19.80
N GLY A 556 14.33 3.50 18.79
CA GLY A 556 13.46 3.73 17.64
C GLY A 556 13.72 2.77 16.48
N GLU A 557 12.89 2.83 15.43
CA GLU A 557 12.92 1.86 14.32
C GLU A 557 14.25 1.81 13.55
N ALA A 558 15.01 2.91 13.51
CA ALA A 558 16.33 2.94 12.88
C ALA A 558 17.43 2.29 13.72
N ASP A 559 17.19 2.05 15.01
CA ASP A 559 18.21 1.60 15.96
C ASP A 559 18.38 0.07 15.93
N SER A 560 19.53 -0.38 16.43
CA SER A 560 19.86 -1.79 16.63
C SER A 560 20.13 -2.07 18.10
N VAL A 561 19.59 -3.15 18.66
CA VAL A 561 19.80 -3.57 20.04
C VAL A 561 20.42 -4.97 20.08
N LEU A 562 21.63 -5.08 20.62
CA LEU A 562 22.26 -6.35 20.95
C LEU A 562 22.08 -6.61 22.44
N ILE A 563 21.44 -7.72 22.79
CA ILE A 563 21.22 -8.17 24.16
C ILE A 563 22.10 -9.39 24.41
N TYR A 564 23.09 -9.28 25.28
CA TYR A 564 23.90 -10.41 25.71
C TYR A 564 23.55 -10.78 27.15
N TYR A 565 23.26 -12.06 27.40
CA TYR A 565 23.02 -12.59 28.72
C TYR A 565 24.02 -13.70 29.04
N ALA A 566 24.73 -13.59 30.17
CA ALA A 566 25.57 -14.65 30.73
C ALA A 566 25.15 -14.97 32.17
N GLY A 567 24.88 -16.23 32.46
CA GLY A 567 24.42 -16.67 33.77
C GLY A 567 23.81 -18.06 33.78
N HIS A 568 23.22 -18.46 34.91
CA HIS A 568 22.46 -19.70 34.99
C HIS A 568 21.22 -19.65 34.11
N GLY A 569 20.91 -20.77 33.48
CA GLY A 569 19.64 -21.04 32.82
C GLY A 569 19.00 -22.30 33.39
N ILE A 570 17.68 -22.30 33.54
CA ILE A 570 16.92 -23.45 34.03
C ILE A 570 15.91 -23.86 32.97
N TYR A 571 15.86 -25.16 32.67
CA TYR A 571 14.82 -25.75 31.83
C TYR A 571 13.81 -26.51 32.66
N GLU A 572 12.54 -26.17 32.52
CA GLU A 572 11.44 -26.88 33.15
C GLU A 572 10.81 -27.86 32.15
N GLN A 573 11.11 -29.15 32.33
CA GLN A 573 10.60 -30.22 31.45
C GLN A 573 9.07 -30.28 31.39
N ALA A 574 8.37 -29.91 32.47
CA ALA A 574 6.91 -30.00 32.56
C ALA A 574 6.21 -29.04 31.57
N THR A 575 6.79 -27.87 31.33
CA THR A 575 6.26 -26.83 30.44
C THR A 575 7.05 -26.71 29.15
N GLY A 576 8.27 -27.27 29.11
CA GLY A 576 9.23 -27.08 28.03
C GLY A 576 9.76 -25.66 27.96
N ALA A 577 9.74 -24.91 29.06
CA ALA A 577 10.19 -23.53 29.15
C ALA A 577 11.65 -23.46 29.64
N ALA A 578 12.48 -22.63 28.99
CA ALA A 578 13.79 -22.25 29.50
C ALA A 578 13.75 -20.84 30.08
N PHE A 579 14.43 -20.63 31.21
CA PHE A 579 14.41 -19.40 31.97
C PHE A 579 15.82 -18.84 32.14
N TRP A 580 15.98 -17.52 31.98
CA TRP A 580 17.13 -16.83 32.56
C TRP A 580 16.96 -16.74 34.07
N VAL A 581 18.07 -16.86 34.82
CA VAL A 581 18.03 -16.92 36.27
C VAL A 581 18.68 -15.67 36.88
N PRO A 582 17.88 -14.72 37.40
CA PRO A 582 18.34 -13.53 38.12
C PRO A 582 19.14 -13.87 39.38
N VAL A 583 19.99 -12.93 39.85
CA VAL A 583 20.83 -13.19 41.03
C VAL A 583 20.03 -13.44 42.31
N ASN A 584 18.82 -12.88 42.38
CA ASN A 584 17.89 -12.99 43.51
C ASN A 584 16.87 -14.13 43.36
N ALA A 585 17.03 -14.99 42.34
CA ALA A 585 16.18 -16.14 42.13
C ALA A 585 16.40 -17.23 43.18
N ARG A 586 15.40 -18.10 43.36
CA ARG A 586 15.49 -19.28 44.22
C ARG A 586 15.33 -20.55 43.40
N TYR A 587 16.29 -21.47 43.51
CA TYR A 587 16.22 -22.77 42.86
C TYR A 587 14.93 -23.53 43.27
N GLY A 588 14.29 -24.21 42.32
CA GLY A 588 13.00 -24.87 42.50
C GLY A 588 11.79 -23.93 42.68
N TYR A 589 11.92 -22.63 42.40
CA TYR A 589 10.81 -21.67 42.50
C TYR A 589 10.67 -20.84 41.21
N PRO A 590 10.02 -21.39 40.16
CA PRO A 590 9.88 -20.76 38.85
C PRO A 590 9.39 -19.29 38.85
N PRO A 591 8.47 -18.86 39.74
CA PRO A 591 8.05 -17.45 39.79
C PRO A 591 9.17 -16.45 40.10
N SER A 592 10.35 -16.92 40.53
CA SER A 592 11.53 -16.07 40.75
C SER A 592 12.50 -16.03 39.57
N TYR A 593 12.25 -16.80 38.51
CA TYR A 593 13.05 -16.77 37.28
C TYR A 593 12.52 -15.71 36.31
N TYR A 594 13.33 -15.39 35.31
CA TYR A 594 12.90 -14.51 34.23
C TYR A 594 12.14 -15.34 33.20
N ASP A 595 10.83 -15.12 33.14
CA ASP A 595 9.90 -15.89 32.33
C ASP A 595 10.13 -15.68 30.82
N PRO A 596 10.15 -16.74 29.98
CA PRO A 596 10.39 -16.62 28.55
C PRO A 596 9.25 -15.94 27.77
N ASP A 597 7.99 -16.04 28.24
CA ASP A 597 6.88 -15.29 27.64
C ASP A 597 6.99 -13.80 27.99
N LEU A 598 7.47 -13.47 29.18
CA LEU A 598 7.81 -12.09 29.55
C LEU A 598 8.95 -11.57 28.69
N LEU A 599 10.04 -12.32 28.53
CA LEU A 599 11.15 -11.95 27.64
C LEU A 599 10.66 -11.75 26.20
N SER A 600 9.85 -12.66 25.67
CA SER A 600 9.24 -12.53 24.33
C SER A 600 8.45 -11.24 24.20
N LYS A 601 7.64 -10.90 25.22
CA LYS A 601 6.86 -9.66 25.24
C LYS A 601 7.76 -8.43 25.32
N ASP A 602 8.78 -8.44 26.16
CA ASP A 602 9.72 -7.31 26.30
C ASP A 602 10.45 -7.07 24.99
N LEU A 603 10.94 -8.14 24.34
CA LEU A 603 11.57 -8.06 23.03
C LEU A 603 10.60 -7.52 21.97
N SER A 604 9.34 -7.95 21.98
CA SER A 604 8.33 -7.46 21.04
C SER A 604 7.99 -5.97 21.21
N ARG A 605 8.15 -5.41 22.42
CA ARG A 605 7.93 -3.98 22.70
C ARG A 605 9.06 -3.10 22.18
N ILE A 606 10.29 -3.61 22.13
CA ILE A 606 11.44 -2.86 21.61
C ILE A 606 11.15 -2.50 20.15
N LYS A 607 11.14 -1.21 19.80
CA LYS A 607 10.77 -0.73 18.45
C LYS A 607 11.92 -0.81 17.44
N ALA A 608 13.15 -0.98 17.92
CA ALA A 608 14.35 -1.17 17.11
C ALA A 608 14.12 -2.06 15.89
N GLY A 609 14.58 -1.62 14.71
CA GLY A 609 14.48 -2.40 13.49
C GLY A 609 15.22 -3.74 13.61
N ASN A 610 16.27 -3.77 14.43
CA ASN A 610 17.17 -4.90 14.55
C ASN A 610 17.40 -5.26 16.02
N VAL A 611 17.04 -6.49 16.43
CA VAL A 611 17.36 -7.01 17.77
C VAL A 611 18.01 -8.38 17.69
N LEU A 612 19.17 -8.51 18.33
CA LEU A 612 19.90 -9.76 18.46
C LEU A 612 20.06 -10.11 19.93
N VAL A 613 19.53 -11.27 20.30
CA VAL A 613 19.70 -11.85 21.63
C VAL A 613 20.78 -12.92 21.55
N ILE A 614 21.78 -12.81 22.39
CA ILE A 614 22.84 -13.80 22.55
C ILE A 614 22.76 -14.31 23.98
N SER A 615 22.43 -15.58 24.16
CA SER A 615 22.23 -16.20 25.47
C SER A 615 23.32 -17.22 25.74
N ASP A 616 24.27 -16.86 26.60
CA ASP A 616 25.29 -17.74 27.14
C ASP A 616 24.86 -18.33 28.49
N SER A 617 23.94 -19.29 28.41
CA SER A 617 23.39 -19.97 29.58
C SER A 617 22.94 -21.39 29.24
N CYS A 618 22.90 -22.26 30.25
CA CYS A 618 22.42 -23.64 30.11
C CYS A 618 20.96 -23.63 29.60
N TYR A 619 20.64 -24.50 28.65
CA TYR A 619 19.29 -24.63 28.07
C TYR A 619 18.78 -23.42 27.28
N SER A 620 19.69 -22.56 26.80
CA SER A 620 19.35 -21.36 26.03
C SER A 620 18.65 -21.65 24.70
N GLY A 621 18.85 -22.84 24.11
CA GLY A 621 18.19 -23.29 22.86
C GLY A 621 16.66 -23.38 22.93
N GLN A 622 16.05 -23.48 24.11
CA GLN A 622 14.59 -23.56 24.28
C GLN A 622 13.95 -22.26 24.81
N LEU A 623 14.72 -21.17 24.90
CA LEU A 623 14.28 -19.89 25.46
C LEU A 623 13.18 -19.23 24.63
N LEU A 624 13.20 -19.41 23.31
CA LEU A 624 12.22 -18.88 22.35
C LEU A 624 12.05 -19.91 21.22
N ARG A 625 10.81 -20.38 20.98
CA ARG A 625 10.55 -21.31 19.86
C ARG A 625 10.76 -20.57 18.52
N GLY A 626 11.39 -21.24 17.56
CA GLY A 626 11.80 -20.66 16.28
C GLY A 626 11.98 -21.71 15.20
N ALA A 627 11.45 -21.44 14.00
CA ALA A 627 11.71 -22.23 12.79
C ALA A 627 13.10 -21.92 12.20
N ASP A 628 13.71 -22.92 11.58
CA ASP A 628 14.93 -22.74 10.78
C ASP A 628 14.60 -21.80 9.61
N GLY A 629 15.16 -20.58 9.64
CA GLY A 629 14.96 -19.59 8.59
C GLY A 629 15.49 -20.10 7.24
N PRO A 630 14.85 -19.77 6.11
CA PRO A 630 15.27 -20.24 4.80
C PRO A 630 16.71 -19.78 4.53
N ALA A 631 17.56 -20.73 4.10
CA ALA A 631 18.87 -20.43 3.55
C ALA A 631 18.67 -19.60 2.27
N GLY A 632 18.88 -18.29 2.37
CA GLY A 632 19.03 -17.44 1.20
C GLY A 632 20.26 -17.92 0.43
N ALA A 633 20.06 -18.32 -0.82
CA ALA A 633 21.14 -18.67 -1.73
C ALA A 633 22.19 -17.54 -1.73
N MET A 634 23.47 -17.92 -1.72
CA MET A 634 24.57 -17.02 -2.07
C MET A 634 24.24 -16.41 -3.44
N ASP A 635 23.80 -15.16 -3.45
CA ASP A 635 23.81 -14.31 -4.62
C ASP A 635 25.28 -14.11 -5.01
N ASP A 636 25.60 -13.95 -6.30
CA ASP A 636 26.98 -13.77 -6.76
C ASP A 636 27.61 -12.45 -6.26
N ASP A 637 26.86 -11.63 -5.51
CA ASP A 637 27.27 -10.40 -4.86
C ASP A 637 26.98 -10.44 -3.34
N ARG A 638 28.01 -10.68 -2.53
CA ARG A 638 27.94 -10.76 -1.06
C ARG A 638 27.46 -9.44 -0.43
N MET A 639 27.80 -8.30 -1.01
CA MET A 639 27.45 -7.00 -0.43
C MET A 639 25.96 -6.71 -0.56
N LEU A 640 25.38 -7.09 -1.71
CA LEU A 640 23.96 -7.09 -1.97
C LEU A 640 23.18 -7.97 -0.97
N ALA A 641 23.72 -9.14 -0.63
CA ALA A 641 23.12 -10.02 0.36
C ALA A 641 23.13 -9.37 1.76
N LEU A 642 24.26 -8.81 2.19
CA LEU A 642 24.38 -8.14 3.49
C LEU A 642 23.41 -6.96 3.62
N GLN A 643 23.26 -6.14 2.58
CA GLN A 643 22.32 -5.04 2.67
C GLN A 643 20.86 -5.49 2.76
N ARG A 644 20.45 -6.47 1.94
CA ARG A 644 19.08 -7.02 2.02
C ARG A 644 18.76 -7.56 3.41
N LEU A 645 19.77 -8.09 4.10
CA LEU A 645 19.66 -8.50 5.49
C LEU A 645 19.54 -7.32 6.45
N SER A 646 20.29 -6.24 6.23
CA SER A 646 20.27 -5.02 7.07
C SER A 646 18.98 -4.18 6.92
N ASP A 647 18.39 -4.14 5.73
CA ASP A 647 17.19 -3.33 5.43
C ASP A 647 15.90 -3.94 5.99
N ARG A 648 15.92 -5.24 6.33
CA ARG A 648 14.75 -5.97 6.83
C ARG A 648 14.78 -6.07 8.34
N LYS A 649 13.60 -5.96 8.96
CA LYS A 649 13.46 -6.08 10.41
C LYS A 649 14.00 -7.41 10.91
N SER A 650 14.98 -7.37 11.81
CA SER A 650 15.67 -8.57 12.31
C SER A 650 15.43 -8.82 13.80
N ARG A 651 15.19 -10.09 14.17
CA ARG A 651 14.91 -10.55 15.53
C ARG A 651 15.50 -11.95 15.70
N ILE A 652 16.78 -11.98 16.07
CA ILE A 652 17.59 -13.20 16.05
C ILE A 652 17.95 -13.60 17.47
N LEU A 653 17.99 -14.91 17.72
CA LEU A 653 18.50 -15.53 18.92
C LEU A 653 19.69 -16.42 18.57
N ILE A 654 20.82 -16.19 19.25
CA ILE A 654 21.98 -17.09 19.27
C ILE A 654 22.14 -17.66 20.68
N THR A 655 22.29 -18.97 20.79
CA THR A 655 22.32 -19.69 22.08
C THR A 655 23.58 -20.51 22.23
N SER A 656 24.09 -20.65 23.45
CA SER A 656 25.33 -21.39 23.71
C SER A 656 25.17 -22.92 23.76
N GLY A 657 23.95 -23.45 23.87
CA GLY A 657 23.67 -24.89 23.83
C GLY A 657 22.19 -25.26 23.78
N ASN A 658 21.88 -26.49 23.37
CA ASN A 658 20.53 -27.06 23.35
C ASN A 658 20.05 -27.47 24.77
N ASP A 659 20.56 -28.59 25.31
CA ASP A 659 20.13 -29.19 26.60
C ASP A 659 21.31 -29.53 27.56
N THR A 660 22.52 -29.02 27.29
CA THR A 660 23.74 -29.37 28.05
C THR A 660 24.24 -28.22 28.93
N PRO A 661 24.84 -28.50 30.11
CA PRO A 661 25.47 -27.48 30.95
C PRO A 661 26.56 -26.69 30.20
N VAL A 662 26.66 -25.39 30.46
CA VAL A 662 27.71 -24.52 29.92
C VAL A 662 29.02 -24.77 30.65
N ALA A 663 30.11 -24.86 29.89
CA ALA A 663 31.44 -25.03 30.46
C ALA A 663 32.07 -23.66 30.78
N ASP A 664 32.21 -23.36 32.07
CA ASP A 664 32.85 -22.13 32.59
C ASP A 664 34.38 -22.08 32.34
N ASN A 665 34.98 -23.14 31.79
CA ASN A 665 36.42 -23.27 31.58
C ASN A 665 36.82 -23.28 30.10
N GLY A 666 36.39 -22.27 29.33
CA GLY A 666 36.75 -22.11 27.91
C GLY A 666 38.20 -21.68 27.64
N GLY A 667 38.93 -21.34 28.71
CA GLY A 667 40.32 -20.90 28.69
C GLY A 667 40.45 -19.40 28.37
N GLY A 668 41.41 -18.73 29.03
CA GLY A 668 41.63 -17.28 28.87
C GLY A 668 40.72 -16.39 29.72
N GLY A 669 40.01 -16.95 30.70
CA GLY A 669 39.11 -16.20 31.60
C GLY A 669 37.67 -16.05 31.11
N HIS A 670 37.31 -16.74 30.02
CA HIS A 670 36.00 -16.66 29.37
C HIS A 670 35.33 -18.04 29.24
N SER A 671 34.00 -18.04 29.12
CA SER A 671 33.25 -19.24 28.75
C SER A 671 33.68 -19.72 27.34
N VAL A 672 33.43 -21.00 27.00
CA VAL A 672 33.73 -21.53 25.65
C VAL A 672 33.00 -20.73 24.57
N PHE A 673 31.75 -20.37 24.83
CA PHE A 673 30.90 -19.65 23.89
C PHE A 673 31.28 -18.18 23.77
N ALA A 674 31.48 -17.48 24.90
CA ALA A 674 31.93 -16.09 24.93
C ALA A 674 33.27 -15.93 24.21
N ARG A 675 34.20 -16.87 24.40
CA ARG A 675 35.48 -16.89 23.67
C ARG A 675 35.28 -17.00 22.16
N ALA A 676 34.40 -17.89 21.71
CA ALA A 676 34.14 -18.05 20.27
C ALA A 676 33.50 -16.79 19.67
N LEU A 677 32.56 -16.17 20.39
CA LEU A 677 31.95 -14.91 20.00
C LEU A 677 32.97 -13.77 19.91
N LEU A 678 33.81 -13.60 20.94
CA LEU A 678 34.85 -12.57 20.99
C LEU A 678 35.87 -12.75 19.86
N THR A 679 36.32 -13.98 19.61
CA THR A 679 37.22 -14.29 18.48
C THR A 679 36.57 -13.98 17.15
N GLY A 680 35.32 -14.41 16.92
CA GLY A 680 34.64 -14.12 15.66
C GLY A 680 34.44 -12.63 15.43
N LEU A 681 34.04 -11.88 16.46
CA LEU A 681 33.89 -10.42 16.36
C LEU A 681 35.25 -9.69 16.24
N SER A 682 36.36 -10.23 16.74
CA SER A 682 37.66 -9.55 16.63
C SER A 682 38.39 -9.86 15.33
N GLU A 683 38.30 -11.10 14.86
CA GLU A 683 39.12 -11.68 13.78
C GLU A 683 38.36 -11.89 12.46
N PHE A 684 37.05 -11.57 12.37
CA PHE A 684 36.32 -11.67 11.11
C PHE A 684 37.10 -10.97 9.98
N PRO A 685 37.36 -11.58 8.82
CA PRO A 685 38.24 -10.98 7.81
C PRO A 685 37.66 -9.70 7.21
N GLU A 686 36.36 -9.72 6.94
CA GLU A 686 35.64 -8.68 6.22
C GLU A 686 35.28 -7.50 7.12
N ASP A 687 35.15 -6.33 6.51
CA ASP A 687 34.76 -5.10 7.22
C ASP A 687 33.28 -5.03 7.58
N ALA A 688 32.45 -5.82 6.89
CA ALA A 688 31.05 -6.03 7.19
C ALA A 688 30.68 -7.51 7.03
N PHE A 689 29.86 -8.03 7.95
CA PHE A 689 29.43 -9.43 7.96
C PHE A 689 28.14 -9.59 8.77
N SER A 690 27.34 -10.60 8.48
CA SER A 690 26.09 -10.84 9.21
C SER A 690 26.30 -11.70 10.48
N ALA A 691 25.35 -11.65 11.43
CA ALA A 691 25.40 -12.51 12.60
C ALA A 691 25.30 -14.01 12.24
N ARG A 692 24.65 -14.35 11.12
CA ARG A 692 24.66 -15.71 10.57
C ARG A 692 26.06 -16.15 10.15
N GLU A 693 26.80 -15.28 9.46
CA GLU A 693 28.18 -15.56 9.06
C GLU A 693 29.09 -15.71 10.28
N LEU A 694 28.97 -14.79 11.25
CA LEU A 694 29.65 -14.90 12.56
C LEU A 694 29.37 -16.25 13.24
N PHE A 695 28.11 -16.69 13.23
CA PHE A 695 27.71 -17.94 13.83
C PHE A 695 28.31 -19.16 13.11
N ASN A 696 28.18 -19.22 11.78
CA ASN A 696 28.61 -20.36 10.98
C ASN A 696 30.13 -20.50 10.93
N ASP A 697 30.85 -19.38 10.82
CA ASP A 697 32.29 -19.40 10.53
C ASP A 697 33.14 -19.47 11.80
N PHE A 698 32.61 -18.98 12.94
CA PHE A 698 33.34 -18.92 14.20
C PHE A 698 32.62 -19.62 15.36
N ILE A 699 31.39 -19.22 15.70
CA ILE A 699 30.73 -19.70 16.93
C ILE A 699 30.51 -21.21 16.88
N LEU A 700 29.83 -21.71 15.85
CA LEU A 700 29.51 -23.13 15.70
C LEU A 700 30.76 -24.03 15.69
N PRO A 701 31.77 -23.82 14.82
CA PRO A 701 32.94 -24.70 14.76
C PRO A 701 33.80 -24.64 16.03
N MET A 702 33.95 -23.47 16.66
CA MET A 702 34.76 -23.34 17.86
C MET A 702 34.12 -23.96 19.11
N VAL A 703 32.80 -23.84 19.25
CA VAL A 703 32.06 -24.39 20.40
C VAL A 703 31.96 -25.91 20.29
N VAL A 704 31.47 -26.44 19.16
CA VAL A 704 31.34 -27.90 18.95
C VAL A 704 32.70 -28.61 18.98
N GLY A 705 33.77 -27.94 18.56
CA GLY A 705 35.12 -28.49 18.61
C GLY A 705 35.75 -28.55 20.02
N ARG A 706 35.15 -27.87 21.02
CA ARG A 706 35.75 -27.69 22.36
C ARG A 706 34.84 -28.05 23.52
N SER A 707 33.55 -28.26 23.28
CA SER A 707 32.58 -28.66 24.30
C SER A 707 31.51 -29.60 23.70
N ALA A 708 30.71 -30.21 24.56
CA ALA A 708 29.52 -30.97 24.15
C ALA A 708 28.31 -30.07 23.85
N GLN A 709 28.51 -28.74 23.82
CA GLN A 709 27.44 -27.80 23.56
C GLN A 709 27.15 -27.71 22.06
N GLU A 710 25.88 -27.62 21.73
CA GLU A 710 25.39 -27.40 20.36
C GLU A 710 24.76 -26.01 20.29
N PRO A 711 25.52 -24.97 19.92
CA PRO A 711 24.99 -23.63 19.84
C PRO A 711 23.96 -23.55 18.69
N GLN A 712 22.97 -22.67 18.82
CA GLN A 712 21.93 -22.51 17.81
C GLN A 712 21.81 -21.07 17.37
N TYR A 713 21.42 -20.88 16.11
CA TYR A 713 20.99 -19.60 15.56
C TYR A 713 19.56 -19.77 15.07
N ARG A 714 18.63 -18.95 15.55
CA ARG A 714 17.22 -18.98 15.12
C ARG A 714 16.62 -17.58 15.06
N ALA A 715 15.56 -17.43 14.26
CA ALA A 715 14.67 -16.28 14.37
C ALA A 715 13.75 -16.46 15.59
N ILE A 716 13.39 -15.36 16.25
CA ILE A 716 12.48 -15.37 17.40
C ILE A 716 11.03 -15.39 16.89
N GLU A 717 10.22 -16.40 17.22
CA GLU A 717 8.80 -16.43 16.82
C GLU A 717 8.00 -15.27 17.41
N LYS A 718 6.96 -14.84 16.68
CA LYS A 718 6.01 -13.80 17.11
C LYS A 718 6.66 -12.45 17.51
N SER A 719 7.90 -12.21 17.09
CA SER A 719 8.67 -10.98 17.38
C SER A 719 8.58 -9.91 16.29
N GLY A 720 7.98 -10.25 15.13
CA GLY A 720 7.97 -9.39 13.95
C GLY A 720 9.26 -9.45 13.12
N HIS A 721 9.98 -10.57 13.16
CA HIS A 721 11.08 -10.86 12.23
C HIS A 721 10.60 -10.89 10.76
N ASP A 722 11.32 -10.23 9.86
CA ASP A 722 10.97 -10.11 8.43
C ASP A 722 12.07 -10.67 7.51
N GLY A 723 12.86 -11.63 7.99
CA GLY A 723 13.91 -12.29 7.20
C GLY A 723 15.17 -11.45 6.97
N GLY A 724 15.42 -10.45 7.82
CA GLY A 724 16.70 -9.74 7.91
C GLY A 724 17.75 -10.47 8.75
N ASP A 725 18.89 -9.85 8.99
CA ASP A 725 19.92 -10.29 9.94
C ASP A 725 20.62 -9.07 10.55
N ILE A 726 21.31 -9.22 11.67
CA ILE A 726 22.21 -8.16 12.14
C ILE A 726 23.44 -8.14 11.24
N VAL A 727 23.79 -6.96 10.74
CA VAL A 727 25.04 -6.73 10.02
C VAL A 727 26.00 -5.95 10.92
N PHE A 728 27.09 -6.62 11.30
CA PHE A 728 28.21 -5.97 11.97
C PHE A 728 29.02 -5.23 10.94
N VAL A 729 29.31 -3.96 11.21
CA VAL A 729 30.17 -3.11 10.37
C VAL A 729 31.26 -2.55 11.26
N LYS A 730 32.52 -2.86 10.94
CA LYS A 730 33.66 -2.34 11.72
C LYS A 730 33.74 -0.82 11.55
N ALA A 731 33.96 -0.09 12.64
CA ALA A 731 34.26 1.33 12.62
C ALA A 731 35.53 1.57 11.78
N ALA A 732 35.58 2.67 11.02
CA ALA A 732 36.79 3.06 10.32
C ALA A 732 37.94 3.18 11.33
N ALA A 733 39.11 2.61 11.01
CA ALA A 733 40.28 2.77 11.86
C ALA A 733 40.54 4.27 12.03
N SER A 734 40.44 4.78 13.27
CA SER A 734 40.91 6.13 13.57
C SER A 734 42.38 6.21 13.15
N PRO A 735 42.79 7.18 12.33
CA PRO A 735 44.16 7.32 11.85
C PRO A 735 45.19 7.51 12.97
#